data_AF-A0A1B0GF77-F1
#
_entry.id   AF-A0A1B0GF77-F1
#
_cell.length_a   1.000
_cell.length_b   1.000
_cell.length_c   1.000
_cell.angle_alpha   90.00
_cell.angle_beta   90.00
_cell.angle_gamma   90.00
#
_symmetry.space_group_name_H-M   'P 1'
#
loop_
_entity.id
_entity.type
_entity.pdbx_description
1 polymer ?
#
loop_
_entity_poly.entity_id
_entity_poly.type
_entity_poly.pdbx_seq_one_letter_code
_entity_poly.pdbx_strand_id
1 'polypeptide(L)'
;MKENKILKLIHVAWRERWSDSQFGINIKNVLPRGVSGDVYNLADCILQQALIGSTANPLVLNYLKHSLCAHLVSHAAVLRRIAKYEHFERLYCTTSLLDFLDSVIAGATCRAKTEEAILPGAVVSLINWLMQVFAMITAHYEIHRELNSEQSYMLGQCCLVIEKVIKNQFLMATIYVGCHEDPDYYGQIRERYAAIKTSLTNSNFSPTHPSIETYLHQLAYVDVHHLDMPLLDIQPKPEPVTYCVQPLLTVDVLLNPCNDTSYYVAKMQMVQRLKKFSNTRLFYEIVRAGFVSLSNVMETTHDTMWGAFTFFKVPQIIKQLQALNRAVGEQTPNDYIPEVVEAIELLLEDKLLLDFMDSKCSCNIIEYLLNDWTKQHLVNDMHVKHFAAQREGTSVLLQKRDASAQAPSIINFIIRAEVPLSGVLKTLSTDYNKVQEALLGVLCQVLVGNSFDLILSVATVEGRLKTFVSRLIQCNENSKQVPGEMGKASIIRSTLFDVSFLMLTFIVQTYGSDAVLSNNGDSFFEKWVRECMVERNKPKNPRNMIVMCDENMVDELLLNLSKPEPQLKNINITWQDICLNLPGVLYQVLIAWEKETLSSGDVKNILDNIKRRLFSFSVCATSFLCAYMCSVKENELLKPLNMIQQFLAPPSAEEMSSQENIKERLGLSFQIIRKMQHDVRPTVNPKSRSITLVQNLVSQTPLMDQFRDVWRTVNENGWLPIRAAQILESLLHAGGAAWLTTRLLEEILKCKYIHDMMKTMDIVFAILHLDIELSTEALLTQVVPAMIQNRQGEDIDEPHLHVLARLCVYCIISAVETRHYRNFSYQKKRSRSHDGDDMDLNNTVKMRKINTDSSDNSSSNDFLGDSNLFNTHASTHLRNTPNQLKESLQNSIQYIFKIFQQFLQTDKLSLKVYFVYQFVSLLVECGQERVRLVLNLLPTNLISNLLKVMLTDQISVGLIARLYDLRTSCGRQAAIADLTLWRNLKLKEQSIHL
;
A
#
# COMPACT_ATOMS: atom_id res chain seq x y z
N MET A 1 4.32 -45.18 43.92
CA MET A 1 3.41 -46.21 44.49
C MET A 1 2.30 -46.67 43.53
N LYS A 2 1.71 -45.80 42.68
CA LYS A 2 0.62 -46.18 41.75
C LYS A 2 1.07 -46.79 40.41
N GLU A 3 2.21 -46.38 39.83
CA GLU A 3 2.79 -47.04 38.64
C GLU A 3 3.03 -48.54 38.88
N ASN A 4 3.51 -48.91 40.07
CA ASN A 4 3.63 -50.29 40.51
C ASN A 4 2.29 -51.06 40.58
N LYS A 5 1.14 -50.38 40.74
CA LYS A 5 -0.18 -51.02 40.68
C LYS A 5 -0.65 -51.22 39.24
N ILE A 6 -0.35 -50.28 38.34
CA ILE A 6 -0.66 -50.38 36.91
C ILE A 6 0.11 -51.54 36.28
N LEU A 7 1.42 -51.61 36.51
CA LEU A 7 2.27 -52.70 36.00
C LEU A 7 1.80 -54.06 36.52
N LYS A 8 1.47 -54.17 37.81
CA LYS A 8 0.87 -55.39 38.39
C LYS A 8 -0.43 -55.78 37.70
N LEU A 9 -1.31 -54.82 37.42
CA LEU A 9 -2.56 -55.10 36.71
C LEU A 9 -2.32 -55.59 35.28
N ILE A 10 -1.39 -54.97 34.54
CA ILE A 10 -1.03 -55.39 33.18
C ILE A 10 -0.50 -56.83 33.20
N HIS A 11 0.34 -57.19 34.17
CA HIS A 11 0.82 -58.57 34.33
C HIS A 11 -0.31 -59.56 34.63
N VAL A 12 -1.26 -59.20 35.50
CA VAL A 12 -2.42 -60.04 35.80
C VAL A 12 -3.29 -60.22 34.56
N ALA A 13 -3.62 -59.11 33.88
CA ALA A 13 -4.43 -59.11 32.67
C ALA A 13 -3.81 -59.96 31.56
N TRP A 14 -2.49 -59.84 31.37
CA TRP A 14 -1.75 -60.65 30.40
C TRP A 14 -1.74 -62.14 30.80
N ARG A 15 -1.42 -62.46 32.06
CA ARG A 15 -1.37 -63.84 32.58
C ARG A 15 -2.72 -64.55 32.44
N GLU A 16 -3.80 -63.84 32.73
CA GLU A 16 -5.18 -64.34 32.70
C GLU A 16 -5.86 -64.15 31.35
N ARG A 17 -5.13 -63.63 30.34
CA ARG A 17 -5.62 -63.37 28.97
C ARG A 17 -6.95 -62.61 28.94
N TRP A 18 -7.04 -61.52 29.70
CA TRP A 18 -8.23 -60.69 29.74
C TRP A 18 -8.58 -60.16 28.35
N SER A 19 -9.87 -60.00 28.07
CA SER A 19 -10.33 -59.26 26.90
C SER A 19 -10.01 -57.77 27.02
N ASP A 20 -9.99 -57.06 25.89
CA ASP A 20 -9.80 -55.61 25.84
C ASP A 20 -10.77 -54.86 26.77
N SER A 21 -12.04 -55.29 26.79
CA SER A 21 -13.09 -54.74 27.65
C SER A 21 -12.85 -55.03 29.14
N GLN A 22 -12.41 -56.24 29.50
CA GLN A 22 -12.07 -56.62 30.88
C GLN A 22 -10.89 -55.79 31.39
N PHE A 23 -9.87 -55.59 30.55
CA PHE A 23 -8.76 -54.69 30.87
C PHE A 23 -9.25 -53.26 31.08
N GLY A 24 -10.04 -52.72 30.15
CA GLY A 24 -10.59 -51.36 30.21
C GLY A 24 -11.45 -51.07 31.46
N ILE A 25 -12.21 -52.05 31.95
CA ILE A 25 -13.00 -51.93 33.18
C ILE A 25 -12.08 -51.91 34.41
N ASN A 26 -11.14 -52.85 34.49
CA ASN A 26 -10.29 -53.00 35.67
C ASN A 26 -9.25 -51.87 35.79
N ILE A 27 -8.73 -51.35 34.68
CA ILE A 27 -7.79 -50.22 34.71
C ILE A 27 -8.46 -48.94 35.21
N LYS A 28 -9.75 -48.73 34.92
CA LYS A 28 -10.54 -47.61 35.47
C LYS A 28 -10.72 -47.68 36.99
N ASN A 29 -10.62 -48.85 37.60
CA ASN A 29 -10.64 -48.99 39.07
C ASN A 29 -9.30 -48.64 39.70
N VAL A 30 -8.20 -48.70 38.94
CA VAL A 30 -6.84 -48.32 39.38
C VAL A 30 -6.60 -46.82 39.19
N LEU A 31 -7.19 -46.23 38.15
CA LEU A 31 -7.16 -44.79 37.89
C LEU A 31 -8.19 -44.04 38.74
N PRO A 32 -7.89 -42.86 39.31
CA PRO A 32 -8.89 -42.05 39.99
C PRO A 32 -9.99 -41.61 39.02
N ARG A 33 -11.24 -41.54 39.51
CA ARG A 33 -12.38 -41.06 38.71
C ARG A 33 -12.08 -39.67 38.16
N GLY A 34 -12.23 -39.52 36.84
CA GLY A 34 -12.06 -38.23 36.13
C GLY A 34 -10.63 -37.84 35.77
N VAL A 35 -9.61 -38.69 36.04
CA VAL A 35 -8.21 -38.39 35.71
C VAL A 35 -7.76 -39.23 34.51
N SER A 36 -7.11 -38.59 33.51
CA SER A 36 -6.52 -39.28 32.36
C SER A 36 -5.42 -40.26 32.81
N GLY A 37 -5.30 -41.41 32.13
CA GLY A 37 -4.20 -42.34 32.31
C GLY A 37 -2.83 -41.74 31.95
N ASP A 38 -2.79 -40.64 31.21
CA ASP A 38 -1.56 -39.94 30.85
C ASP A 38 -0.80 -39.39 32.05
N VAL A 39 -1.53 -38.95 33.09
CA VAL A 39 -0.95 -38.44 34.35
C VAL A 39 -0.12 -39.52 35.06
N TYR A 40 -0.44 -40.79 34.80
CA TYR A 40 0.22 -41.95 35.39
C TYR A 40 1.08 -42.71 34.39
N ASN A 41 1.46 -42.10 33.27
CA ASN A 41 2.27 -42.71 32.23
C ASN A 41 1.72 -44.07 31.76
N LEU A 42 0.40 -44.23 31.68
CA LEU A 42 -0.23 -45.51 31.36
C LEU A 42 0.24 -46.05 30.00
N ALA A 43 0.34 -45.19 28.99
CA ALA A 43 0.88 -45.55 27.68
C ALA A 43 2.32 -46.09 27.77
N ASP A 44 3.16 -45.49 28.62
CA ASP A 44 4.52 -45.96 28.87
C ASP A 44 4.53 -47.33 29.56
N CYS A 45 3.73 -47.50 30.61
CA CYS A 45 3.63 -48.77 31.32
C CYS A 45 3.18 -49.91 30.39
N ILE A 46 2.20 -49.65 29.51
CA ILE A 46 1.70 -50.65 28.56
C ILE A 46 2.76 -50.96 27.49
N LEU A 47 3.40 -49.94 26.89
CA LEU A 47 4.43 -50.15 25.87
C LEU A 47 5.68 -50.83 26.42
N GLN A 48 6.12 -50.50 27.64
CA GLN A 48 7.23 -51.18 28.30
C GLN A 48 6.96 -52.68 28.44
N GLN A 49 5.73 -53.06 28.83
CA GLN A 49 5.34 -54.46 28.98
C GLN A 49 5.12 -55.16 27.63
N ALA A 50 4.66 -54.42 26.61
CA ALA A 50 4.48 -54.96 25.27
C ALA A 50 5.81 -55.32 24.59
N LEU A 51 6.91 -54.61 24.92
CA LEU A 51 8.19 -54.66 24.19
C LEU A 51 9.33 -55.35 24.95
N ILE A 52 9.04 -56.11 26.02
CA ILE A 52 10.07 -56.80 26.82
C ILE A 52 10.83 -57.86 26.01
N GLY A 53 10.12 -58.60 25.14
CA GLY A 53 10.65 -59.73 24.38
C GLY A 53 11.37 -59.36 23.08
N SER A 54 11.76 -60.40 22.33
CA SER A 54 12.27 -60.29 20.95
C SER A 54 11.18 -59.96 19.93
N THR A 55 9.92 -60.21 20.28
CA THR A 55 8.71 -59.83 19.54
C THR A 55 7.79 -59.02 20.45
N ALA A 56 7.04 -58.09 19.86
CA ALA A 56 6.05 -57.33 20.61
C ALA A 56 4.87 -58.23 20.98
N ASN A 57 4.32 -58.04 22.18
CA ASN A 57 3.17 -58.78 22.66
C ASN A 57 1.86 -58.21 22.10
N PRO A 58 1.17 -58.90 21.17
CA PRO A 58 0.02 -58.35 20.47
C PRO A 58 -1.18 -58.12 21.40
N LEU A 59 -1.34 -58.95 22.44
CA LEU A 59 -2.42 -58.79 23.42
C LEU A 59 -2.26 -57.48 24.21
N VAL A 60 -1.04 -57.16 24.62
CA VAL A 60 -0.75 -55.94 25.38
C VAL A 60 -0.82 -54.69 24.48
N LEU A 61 -0.43 -54.80 23.20
CA LEU A 61 -0.67 -53.74 22.21
C LEU A 61 -2.16 -53.51 21.94
N ASN A 62 -3.00 -54.56 21.95
CA ASN A 62 -4.45 -54.42 21.86
C ASN A 62 -5.03 -53.72 23.10
N TYR A 63 -4.49 -53.95 24.29
CA TYR A 63 -4.87 -53.17 25.48
C TYR A 63 -4.55 -51.68 25.31
N LEU A 64 -3.41 -51.34 24.67
CA LEU A 64 -3.09 -49.95 24.34
C LEU A 64 -4.08 -49.36 23.34
N LYS A 65 -4.38 -50.10 22.26
CA LYS A 65 -5.35 -49.71 21.24
C LYS A 65 -6.72 -49.46 21.86
N HIS A 66 -7.20 -50.39 22.67
CA HIS A 66 -8.46 -50.25 23.40
C HIS A 66 -8.43 -49.05 24.35
N SER A 67 -7.33 -48.84 25.07
CA SER A 67 -7.18 -47.68 25.96
C SER A 67 -7.24 -46.36 25.20
N LEU A 68 -6.69 -46.30 23.99
CA LEU A 68 -6.75 -45.14 23.11
C LEU A 68 -8.19 -44.90 22.61
N CYS A 69 -8.86 -45.95 22.10
CA CYS A 69 -10.26 -45.89 21.65
C CYS A 69 -11.23 -45.55 22.80
N ALA A 70 -10.95 -46.00 24.02
CA ALA A 70 -11.75 -45.73 25.22
C ALA A 70 -11.38 -44.39 25.90
N HIS A 71 -10.48 -43.61 25.31
CA HIS A 71 -10.00 -42.31 25.83
C HIS A 71 -9.38 -42.38 27.23
N LEU A 72 -8.75 -43.51 27.56
CA LEU A 72 -7.98 -43.69 28.79
C LEU A 72 -6.57 -43.11 28.68
N VAL A 73 -6.03 -43.06 27.46
CA VAL A 73 -4.73 -42.44 27.12
C VAL A 73 -4.92 -41.51 25.92
N SER A 74 -4.08 -40.48 25.82
CA SER A 74 -4.05 -39.56 24.67
C SER A 74 -3.27 -40.12 23.50
N HIS A 75 -3.57 -39.61 22.29
CA HIS A 75 -2.73 -39.87 21.12
C HIS A 75 -1.34 -39.28 21.34
N ALA A 76 -1.24 -38.06 21.87
CA ALA A 76 0.04 -37.42 22.15
C ALA A 76 0.96 -38.28 23.04
N ALA A 77 0.44 -38.87 24.12
CA ALA A 77 1.24 -39.73 25.01
C ALA A 77 1.75 -41.00 24.31
N VAL A 78 0.90 -41.65 23.50
CA VAL A 78 1.27 -42.85 22.75
C VAL A 78 2.32 -42.55 21.68
N LEU A 79 2.09 -41.54 20.83
CA LEU A 79 3.02 -41.16 19.76
C LEU A 79 4.39 -40.76 20.32
N ARG A 80 4.40 -39.95 21.38
CA ARG A 80 5.63 -39.55 22.07
C ARG A 80 6.39 -40.73 22.65
N ARG A 81 5.68 -41.75 23.16
CA ARG A 81 6.35 -42.92 23.74
C ARG A 81 6.93 -43.83 22.67
N ILE A 82 6.20 -44.05 21.57
CA ILE A 82 6.71 -44.81 20.42
C ILE A 82 7.96 -44.14 19.84
N ALA A 83 7.95 -42.81 19.71
CA ALA A 83 9.10 -42.04 19.21
C ALA A 83 10.38 -42.18 20.06
N LYS A 84 10.27 -42.62 21.32
CA LYS A 84 11.42 -42.88 22.22
C LYS A 84 11.97 -44.31 22.11
N TYR A 85 11.45 -45.14 21.20
CA TYR A 85 11.93 -46.50 21.02
C TYR A 85 13.18 -46.51 20.13
N GLU A 86 14.33 -46.91 20.68
CA GLU A 86 15.63 -46.85 19.97
C GLU A 86 16.19 -48.23 19.58
N HIS A 87 15.56 -49.33 20.03
CA HIS A 87 16.01 -50.71 19.81
C HIS A 87 15.63 -51.23 18.41
N PHE A 88 16.09 -50.54 17.37
CA PHE A 88 15.75 -50.86 15.98
C PHE A 88 16.31 -52.20 15.51
N GLU A 89 17.31 -52.76 16.20
CA GLU A 89 17.81 -54.11 16.01
C GLU A 89 16.75 -55.21 16.22
N ARG A 90 15.70 -54.92 17.00
CA ARG A 90 14.56 -55.84 17.20
C ARG A 90 13.51 -55.63 16.11
N LEU A 91 13.76 -56.18 14.93
CA LEU A 91 12.93 -55.92 13.74
C LEU A 91 11.44 -56.15 13.97
N TYR A 92 11.05 -57.28 14.57
CA TYR A 92 9.64 -57.59 14.81
C TYR A 92 8.94 -56.62 15.76
N CYS A 93 9.66 -56.06 16.73
CA CYS A 93 9.12 -55.04 17.63
C CYS A 93 8.86 -53.74 16.87
N THR A 94 9.83 -53.27 16.07
CA THR A 94 9.68 -52.07 15.23
C THR A 94 8.54 -52.24 14.23
N THR A 95 8.46 -53.37 13.54
CA THR A 95 7.37 -53.69 12.60
C THR A 95 6.01 -53.69 13.32
N SER A 96 5.91 -54.34 14.48
CA SER A 96 4.65 -54.36 15.25
C SER A 96 4.21 -52.97 15.71
N LEU A 97 5.16 -52.06 16.00
CA LEU A 97 4.86 -50.67 16.32
C LEU A 97 4.38 -49.90 15.09
N LEU A 98 4.95 -50.15 13.91
CA LEU A 98 4.48 -49.58 12.64
C LEU A 98 3.06 -50.06 12.30
N ASP A 99 2.78 -51.36 12.44
CA ASP A 99 1.44 -51.93 12.24
C ASP A 99 0.43 -51.33 13.24
N PHE A 100 0.85 -51.15 14.49
CA PHE A 100 0.05 -50.48 15.50
C PHE A 100 -0.28 -49.04 15.07
N LEU A 101 0.74 -48.25 14.67
CA LEU A 101 0.61 -46.88 14.19
C LEU A 101 -0.32 -46.80 12.98
N ASP A 102 -0.15 -47.68 12.00
CA ASP A 102 -0.98 -47.77 10.80
C ASP A 102 -2.47 -47.87 11.15
N SER A 103 -2.79 -48.59 12.22
CA SER A 103 -4.16 -48.81 12.69
C SER A 103 -4.77 -47.66 13.49
N VAL A 104 -3.98 -46.71 14.01
CA VAL A 104 -4.45 -45.64 14.91
C VAL A 104 -4.20 -44.22 14.40
N ILE A 105 -3.17 -44.01 13.56
CA ILE A 105 -2.69 -42.66 13.19
C ILE A 105 -3.73 -41.83 12.45
N ALA A 106 -4.55 -42.46 11.59
CA ALA A 106 -5.63 -41.79 10.87
C ALA A 106 -6.72 -41.25 11.82
N GLY A 107 -6.88 -41.86 13.00
CA GLY A 107 -7.81 -41.46 14.05
C GLY A 107 -7.24 -40.45 15.06
N ALA A 108 -6.03 -39.94 14.84
CA ALA A 108 -5.38 -39.02 15.75
C ALA A 108 -6.25 -37.78 16.04
N THR A 109 -6.36 -37.45 17.33
CA THR A 109 -7.16 -36.36 17.90
C THR A 109 -6.54 -35.87 19.20
N CYS A 110 -6.97 -34.68 19.63
CA CYS A 110 -6.65 -34.12 20.94
C CYS A 110 -7.94 -33.64 21.61
N ARG A 111 -8.17 -34.02 22.86
CA ARG A 111 -9.42 -33.69 23.58
C ARG A 111 -9.21 -32.98 24.91
N ALA A 112 -7.98 -33.02 25.44
CA ALA A 112 -7.63 -32.37 26.69
C ALA A 112 -6.76 -31.14 26.46
N LYS A 113 -7.02 -30.08 27.22
CA LYS A 113 -6.22 -28.84 27.13
C LYS A 113 -4.73 -29.06 27.46
N THR A 114 -4.43 -30.01 28.34
CA THR A 114 -3.06 -30.41 28.66
C THR A 114 -2.39 -31.21 27.54
N GLU A 115 -3.18 -31.88 26.69
CA GLU A 115 -2.70 -32.64 25.53
C GLU A 115 -2.33 -31.71 24.36
N GLU A 116 -3.02 -30.57 24.22
CA GLU A 116 -2.77 -29.57 23.17
C GLU A 116 -1.31 -29.07 23.18
N ALA A 117 -0.72 -28.89 24.36
CA ALA A 117 0.68 -28.46 24.50
C ALA A 117 1.70 -29.57 24.22
N ILE A 118 1.27 -30.83 24.11
CA ILE A 118 2.18 -31.99 23.97
C ILE A 118 2.09 -32.58 22.56
N LEU A 119 0.90 -32.53 21.94
CA LEU A 119 0.65 -33.16 20.65
C LEU A 119 1.62 -32.71 19.54
N PRO A 120 1.92 -31.41 19.33
CA PRO A 120 2.78 -30.98 18.22
C PRO A 120 4.19 -31.59 18.33
N GLY A 121 4.83 -31.47 19.49
CA GLY A 121 6.12 -32.09 19.75
C GLY A 121 6.09 -33.62 19.65
N ALA A 122 5.00 -34.27 20.07
CA ALA A 122 4.83 -35.71 19.95
C ALA A 122 4.77 -36.18 18.49
N VAL A 123 4.08 -35.44 17.62
CA VAL A 123 3.99 -35.78 16.18
C VAL A 123 5.32 -35.52 15.48
N VAL A 124 6.00 -34.41 15.75
CA VAL A 124 7.34 -34.13 15.18
C VAL A 124 8.36 -35.18 15.62
N SER A 125 8.34 -35.57 16.90
CA SER A 125 9.20 -36.65 17.41
C SER A 125 8.92 -37.97 16.70
N LEU A 126 7.65 -38.29 16.42
CA LEU A 126 7.28 -39.48 15.67
C LEU A 126 7.77 -39.42 14.22
N ILE A 127 7.66 -38.28 13.54
CA ILE A 127 8.21 -38.11 12.20
C ILE A 127 9.72 -38.35 12.21
N ASN A 128 10.45 -37.77 13.17
CA ASN A 128 11.88 -38.04 13.32
C ASN A 128 12.16 -39.54 13.48
N TRP A 129 11.37 -40.25 14.30
CA TRP A 129 11.47 -41.69 14.49
C TRP A 129 11.20 -42.49 13.19
N LEU A 130 10.16 -42.15 12.43
CA LEU A 130 9.87 -42.77 11.12
C LEU A 130 11.03 -42.55 10.12
N MET A 131 11.59 -41.33 10.09
CA MET A 131 12.77 -41.02 9.29
C MET A 131 13.98 -41.84 9.74
N GLN A 132 14.12 -42.17 11.03
CA GLN A 132 15.18 -43.04 11.54
C GLN A 132 15.04 -44.47 11.03
N VAL A 133 13.83 -45.02 11.11
CA VAL A 133 13.54 -46.38 10.63
C VAL A 133 13.87 -46.47 9.15
N PHE A 134 13.46 -45.47 8.37
CA PHE A 134 13.77 -45.39 6.95
C PHE A 134 15.28 -45.31 6.69
N ALA A 135 15.97 -44.38 7.37
CA ALA A 135 17.42 -44.17 7.24
C ALA A 135 18.22 -45.43 7.57
N MET A 136 17.83 -46.15 8.62
CA MET A 136 18.48 -47.41 9.02
C MET A 136 18.37 -48.46 7.91
N ILE A 137 17.18 -48.66 7.33
CA ILE A 137 16.96 -49.65 6.28
C ILE A 137 17.76 -49.26 5.01
N THR A 138 17.77 -47.98 4.65
CA THR A 138 18.55 -47.51 3.49
C THR A 138 20.05 -47.64 3.70
N ALA A 139 20.56 -47.36 4.91
CA ALA A 139 21.98 -47.52 5.22
C ALA A 139 22.41 -48.99 5.21
N HIS A 140 21.56 -49.89 5.71
CA HIS A 140 21.79 -51.33 5.62
C HIS A 140 21.86 -51.78 4.16
N TYR A 141 20.94 -51.31 3.31
CA TYR A 141 20.94 -51.63 1.89
C TYR A 141 22.16 -51.04 1.15
N GLU A 142 22.61 -49.84 1.50
CA GLU A 142 23.81 -49.23 0.90
C GLU A 142 25.06 -50.11 1.10
N ILE A 143 25.19 -50.71 2.29
CA ILE A 143 26.32 -51.59 2.67
C ILE A 143 26.17 -52.99 2.06
N HIS A 144 24.99 -53.62 2.22
CA HIS A 144 24.81 -55.04 1.90
C HIS A 144 24.19 -55.32 0.51
N ARG A 145 23.63 -54.30 -0.15
CA ARG A 145 22.96 -54.36 -1.46
C ARG A 145 21.77 -55.33 -1.56
N GLU A 146 21.31 -55.87 -0.43
CA GLU A 146 20.18 -56.79 -0.33
C GLU A 146 19.33 -56.44 0.91
N LEU A 147 18.01 -56.62 0.80
CA LEU A 147 17.07 -56.56 1.92
C LEU A 147 16.48 -57.95 2.13
N ASN A 148 16.40 -58.40 3.38
CA ASN A 148 15.63 -59.59 3.69
C ASN A 148 14.11 -59.30 3.65
N SER A 149 13.29 -60.35 3.64
CA SER A 149 11.82 -60.22 3.54
C SER A 149 11.22 -59.39 4.68
N GLU A 150 11.79 -59.48 5.88
CA GLU A 150 11.34 -58.78 7.08
C GLU A 150 11.65 -57.28 7.03
N GLN A 151 12.85 -56.91 6.60
CA GLN A 151 13.26 -55.51 6.37
C GLN A 151 12.43 -54.88 5.24
N SER A 152 12.17 -55.62 4.16
CA SER A 152 11.30 -55.16 3.07
C SER A 152 9.87 -54.89 3.56
N TYR A 153 9.32 -55.79 4.40
CA TYR A 153 8.00 -55.57 5.00
C TYR A 153 7.97 -54.38 5.96
N MET A 154 8.99 -54.23 6.83
CA MET A 154 9.13 -53.09 7.73
C MET A 154 9.19 -51.76 6.95
N LEU A 155 9.97 -51.71 5.87
CA LEU A 155 10.04 -50.54 4.99
C LEU A 155 8.66 -50.22 4.40
N GLY A 156 7.95 -51.24 3.91
CA GLY A 156 6.59 -51.10 3.41
C GLY A 156 5.64 -50.48 4.44
N GLN A 157 5.66 -50.97 5.69
CA GLN A 157 4.85 -50.41 6.77
C GLN A 157 5.25 -48.98 7.13
N CYS A 158 6.55 -48.67 7.15
CA CYS A 158 7.03 -47.31 7.38
C CYS A 158 6.50 -46.34 6.31
N CYS A 159 6.57 -46.73 5.03
CA CYS A 159 6.01 -45.95 3.91
C CYS A 159 4.50 -45.72 4.05
N LEU A 160 3.73 -46.75 4.43
CA LEU A 160 2.28 -46.65 4.63
C LEU A 160 1.91 -45.66 5.74
N VAL A 161 2.63 -45.71 6.87
CA VAL A 161 2.41 -44.77 7.98
C VAL A 161 2.75 -43.34 7.55
N ILE A 162 3.88 -43.13 6.86
CA ILE A 162 4.27 -41.82 6.30
C ILE A 162 3.19 -41.28 5.36
N GLU A 163 2.68 -42.11 4.45
CA GLU A 163 1.61 -41.73 3.53
C GLU A 163 0.33 -41.32 4.27
N LYS A 164 -0.09 -42.09 5.29
CA LYS A 164 -1.26 -41.77 6.11
C LYS A 164 -1.10 -40.44 6.87
N VAL A 165 0.10 -40.13 7.33
CA VAL A 165 0.37 -38.86 8.00
C VAL A 165 0.25 -37.69 7.02
N ILE A 166 0.85 -37.80 5.84
CA ILE A 166 0.83 -36.72 4.83
C ILE A 166 -0.56 -36.48 4.27
N LYS A 167 -1.33 -37.54 4.02
CA LYS A 167 -2.72 -37.42 3.55
C LYS A 167 -3.68 -36.85 4.60
N ASN A 168 -3.26 -36.77 5.87
CA ASN A 168 -4.08 -36.24 6.95
C ASN A 168 -3.75 -34.77 7.22
N GLN A 169 -4.62 -33.90 6.71
CA GLN A 169 -4.50 -32.43 6.84
C GLN A 169 -4.37 -31.95 8.29
N PHE A 170 -5.04 -32.60 9.27
CA PHE A 170 -4.88 -32.25 10.68
C PHE A 170 -3.46 -32.56 11.21
N LEU A 171 -2.91 -33.72 10.83
CA LEU A 171 -1.56 -34.10 11.22
C LEU A 171 -0.52 -33.20 10.55
N MET A 172 -0.68 -32.91 9.26
CA MET A 172 0.21 -31.98 8.55
C MET A 172 0.20 -30.58 9.18
N ALA A 173 -0.96 -30.05 9.55
CA ALA A 173 -1.06 -28.77 10.25
C ALA A 173 -0.42 -28.82 11.64
N THR A 174 -0.58 -29.94 12.36
CA THR A 174 0.04 -30.16 13.68
C THR A 174 1.57 -30.26 13.58
N ILE A 175 2.09 -30.93 12.55
CA ILE A 175 3.53 -30.98 12.24
C ILE A 175 4.05 -29.58 11.95
N TYR A 176 3.34 -28.82 11.10
CA TYR A 176 3.73 -27.46 10.76
C TYR A 176 3.89 -26.59 12.01
N VAL A 177 2.93 -26.62 12.95
CA VAL A 177 3.05 -25.91 14.23
C VAL A 177 4.18 -26.48 15.10
N GLY A 178 4.31 -27.81 15.17
CA GLY A 178 5.34 -28.48 15.98
C GLY A 178 6.77 -28.15 15.53
N CYS A 179 7.01 -28.01 14.22
CA CYS A 179 8.31 -27.59 13.69
C CYS A 179 8.72 -26.17 14.12
N HIS A 180 7.74 -25.31 14.45
CA HIS A 180 7.98 -23.99 15.05
C HIS A 180 8.09 -24.01 16.57
N GLU A 181 7.59 -25.06 17.23
CA GLU A 181 7.69 -25.25 18.67
C GLU A 181 9.04 -25.82 19.10
N ASP A 182 9.56 -26.78 18.33
CA ASP A 182 10.83 -27.47 18.59
C ASP A 182 11.72 -27.46 17.32
N PRO A 183 12.53 -26.40 17.12
CA PRO A 183 13.37 -26.26 15.93
C PRO A 183 14.51 -27.30 15.90
N ASP A 184 14.93 -27.83 17.05
CA ASP A 184 16.03 -28.79 17.14
C ASP A 184 15.62 -30.15 16.56
N TYR A 185 14.45 -30.66 16.95
CA TYR A 185 13.90 -31.88 16.33
C TYR A 185 13.62 -31.69 14.85
N TYR A 186 13.19 -30.50 14.41
CA TYR A 186 12.99 -30.23 12.99
C TYR A 186 14.31 -30.20 12.20
N GLY A 187 15.40 -29.69 12.80
CA GLY A 187 16.75 -29.80 12.26
C GLY A 187 17.18 -31.25 12.02
N GLN A 188 16.95 -32.13 13.00
CA GLN A 188 17.28 -33.56 12.88
C GLN A 188 16.51 -34.26 11.74
N ILE A 189 15.24 -33.89 11.51
CA ILE A 189 14.46 -34.43 10.38
C ILE A 189 15.13 -34.07 9.04
N ARG A 190 15.61 -32.84 8.89
CA ARG A 190 16.31 -32.38 7.67
C ARG A 190 17.64 -33.08 7.46
N GLU A 191 18.41 -33.25 8.54
CA GLU A 191 19.68 -34.01 8.49
C GLU A 191 19.45 -35.46 8.07
N ARG A 192 18.43 -36.12 8.65
CA ARG A 192 18.06 -37.50 8.29
C ARG A 192 17.56 -37.59 6.86
N TYR A 193 16.77 -36.64 6.38
CA TYR A 193 16.37 -36.60 4.98
C TYR A 193 17.57 -36.49 4.03
N ALA A 194 18.55 -35.62 4.35
CA ALA A 194 19.78 -35.51 3.58
C ALA A 194 20.56 -36.83 3.54
N ALA A 195 20.71 -37.49 4.69
CA ALA A 195 21.35 -38.81 4.79
C ALA A 195 20.63 -39.87 3.96
N ILE A 196 19.30 -39.97 4.08
CA ILE A 196 18.47 -40.89 3.27
C ILE A 196 18.67 -40.63 1.78
N LYS A 197 18.63 -39.37 1.35
CA LYS A 197 18.80 -38.99 -0.06
C LYS A 197 20.17 -39.37 -0.61
N THR A 198 21.24 -39.15 0.17
CA THR A 198 22.59 -39.57 -0.19
C THR A 198 22.67 -41.10 -0.29
N SER A 199 22.17 -41.84 0.70
CA SER A 199 22.17 -43.31 0.66
C SER A 199 21.37 -43.87 -0.51
N LEU A 200 20.20 -43.32 -0.84
CA LEU A 200 19.41 -43.72 -2.00
C LEU A 200 20.18 -43.52 -3.32
N THR A 201 20.87 -42.38 -3.44
CA THR A 201 21.67 -42.03 -4.62
C THR A 201 22.88 -42.96 -4.77
N ASN A 202 23.61 -43.22 -3.68
CA ASN A 202 24.78 -44.12 -3.69
C ASN A 202 24.40 -45.59 -3.89
N SER A 203 23.20 -45.99 -3.45
CA SER A 203 22.74 -47.37 -3.47
C SER A 203 22.03 -47.78 -4.77
N ASN A 204 21.59 -46.82 -5.60
CA ASN A 204 20.63 -47.03 -6.70
C ASN A 204 19.37 -47.78 -6.24
N PHE A 205 19.01 -47.66 -4.96
CA PHE A 205 17.82 -48.29 -4.40
C PHE A 205 16.57 -47.51 -4.83
N SER A 206 15.62 -48.20 -5.45
CA SER A 206 14.30 -47.64 -5.75
C SER A 206 13.28 -48.21 -4.76
N PRO A 207 12.70 -47.39 -3.87
CA PRO A 207 11.66 -47.85 -2.96
C PRO A 207 10.42 -48.35 -3.71
N THR A 208 9.75 -49.36 -3.15
CA THR A 208 8.55 -49.98 -3.76
C THR A 208 7.32 -49.08 -3.77
N HIS A 209 7.26 -48.07 -2.90
CA HIS A 209 6.10 -47.16 -2.80
C HIS A 209 6.26 -45.98 -3.76
N PRO A 210 5.37 -45.83 -4.77
CA PRO A 210 5.42 -44.69 -5.68
C PRO A 210 5.21 -43.39 -4.89
N SER A 211 6.04 -42.37 -5.13
CA SER A 211 5.99 -41.04 -4.47
C SER A 211 6.58 -40.91 -3.07
N ILE A 212 7.20 -41.94 -2.48
CA ILE A 212 7.77 -41.83 -1.12
C ILE A 212 8.88 -40.77 -1.02
N GLU A 213 9.67 -40.55 -2.06
CA GLU A 213 10.70 -39.49 -2.05
C GLU A 213 10.08 -38.10 -1.93
N THR A 214 8.96 -37.86 -2.64
CA THR A 214 8.17 -36.63 -2.52
C THR A 214 7.62 -36.45 -1.11
N TYR A 215 7.12 -37.53 -0.52
CA TYR A 215 6.60 -37.53 0.85
C TYR A 215 7.68 -37.20 1.90
N LEU A 216 8.85 -37.83 1.80
CA LEU A 216 9.99 -37.55 2.67
C LEU A 216 10.47 -36.09 2.51
N HIS A 217 10.52 -35.59 1.28
CA HIS A 217 10.85 -34.20 1.01
C HIS A 217 9.83 -33.24 1.65
N GLN A 218 8.54 -33.52 1.52
CA GLN A 218 7.46 -32.70 2.09
C GLN A 218 7.53 -32.64 3.62
N LEU A 219 7.90 -33.73 4.29
CA LEU A 219 8.12 -33.77 5.75
C LEU A 219 9.40 -33.06 6.19
N ALA A 220 10.46 -33.06 5.37
CA ALA A 220 11.70 -32.33 5.66
C ALA A 220 11.53 -30.81 5.46
N TYR A 221 10.70 -30.40 4.49
CA TYR A 221 10.45 -29.01 4.12
C TYR A 221 8.97 -28.66 4.25
N VAL A 222 8.39 -28.87 5.44
CA VAL A 222 6.99 -28.54 5.71
C VAL A 222 6.76 -27.03 5.55
N ASP A 223 5.81 -26.69 4.69
CA ASP A 223 5.38 -25.33 4.42
C ASP A 223 3.86 -25.23 4.57
N VAL A 224 3.38 -24.04 4.91
CA VAL A 224 1.95 -23.73 4.98
C VAL A 224 1.23 -23.99 3.65
N HIS A 225 1.92 -23.89 2.51
CA HIS A 225 1.39 -24.21 1.17
C HIS A 225 1.01 -25.68 0.99
N HIS A 226 1.51 -26.59 1.84
CA HIS A 226 1.11 -27.99 1.85
C HIS A 226 -0.25 -28.23 2.52
N LEU A 227 -0.83 -27.21 3.18
CA LEU A 227 -2.11 -27.30 3.87
C LEU A 227 -3.23 -26.80 2.98
N ASP A 228 -4.29 -27.61 2.88
CA ASP A 228 -5.44 -27.28 2.03
C ASP A 228 -6.13 -25.99 2.52
N MET A 229 -6.30 -25.05 1.61
CA MET A 229 -7.07 -23.82 1.80
C MET A 229 -7.82 -23.50 0.50
N PRO A 230 -9.11 -23.88 0.38
CA PRO A 230 -9.89 -23.51 -0.80
C PRO A 230 -10.01 -21.98 -0.88
N LEU A 231 -9.79 -21.43 -2.07
CA LEU A 231 -9.94 -20.01 -2.32
C LEU A 231 -11.44 -19.65 -2.35
N LEU A 232 -11.79 -18.46 -1.83
CA LEU A 232 -13.18 -18.00 -1.88
C LEU A 232 -13.58 -17.60 -3.31
N ASP A 233 -12.64 -17.13 -4.11
CA ASP A 233 -12.85 -16.94 -5.55
C ASP A 233 -12.56 -18.23 -6.31
N ILE A 234 -13.61 -18.85 -6.85
CA ILE A 234 -13.46 -19.79 -7.97
C ILE A 234 -12.89 -18.97 -9.12
N GLN A 235 -11.68 -19.29 -9.60
CA GLN A 235 -10.94 -18.46 -10.56
C GLN A 235 -11.87 -17.90 -11.65
N PRO A 236 -12.26 -16.61 -11.56
CA PRO A 236 -13.09 -16.03 -12.60
C PRO A 236 -12.22 -15.99 -13.85
N LYS A 237 -12.86 -16.20 -15.02
CA LYS A 237 -12.19 -15.87 -16.28
C LYS A 237 -11.62 -14.46 -16.16
N PRO A 238 -10.36 -14.23 -16.57
CA PRO A 238 -9.76 -12.91 -16.45
C PRO A 238 -10.70 -11.89 -17.12
N GLU A 239 -11.03 -10.84 -16.36
CA GLU A 239 -11.86 -9.75 -16.86
C GLU A 239 -11.25 -9.21 -18.17
N PRO A 240 -12.05 -8.84 -19.19
CA PRO A 240 -11.49 -8.32 -20.44
C PRO A 240 -10.65 -7.06 -20.19
N VAL A 241 -11.09 -6.21 -19.28
CA VAL A 241 -10.44 -4.97 -18.85
C VAL A 241 -10.57 -4.84 -17.34
N THR A 242 -9.56 -4.30 -16.68
CA THR A 242 -9.53 -4.05 -15.24
C THR A 242 -10.15 -2.70 -14.91
N TYR A 243 -10.98 -2.67 -13.86
CA TYR A 243 -11.68 -1.46 -13.44
C TYR A 243 -11.02 -0.71 -12.28
N CYS A 244 -9.85 -1.16 -11.83
CA CYS A 244 -9.13 -0.61 -10.67
C CYS A 244 -7.93 0.30 -11.05
N VAL A 245 -7.13 -0.07 -12.06
CA VAL A 245 -5.82 0.57 -12.32
C VAL A 245 -5.99 2.02 -12.79
N GLN A 246 -6.86 2.27 -13.77
CA GLN A 246 -7.08 3.63 -14.27
C GLN A 246 -7.67 4.56 -13.20
N PRO A 247 -8.72 4.17 -12.45
CA PRO A 247 -9.23 5.03 -11.38
C PRO A 247 -8.21 5.30 -10.28
N LEU A 248 -7.40 4.29 -9.91
CA LEU A 248 -6.39 4.45 -8.87
C LEU A 248 -5.30 5.42 -9.30
N LEU A 249 -4.77 5.28 -10.53
CA LEU A 249 -3.82 6.23 -11.09
C LEU A 249 -4.42 7.63 -11.22
N THR A 250 -5.71 7.74 -11.55
CA THR A 250 -6.39 9.04 -11.63
C THR A 250 -6.37 9.77 -10.29
N VAL A 251 -6.69 9.06 -9.21
CA VAL A 251 -6.65 9.60 -7.85
C VAL A 251 -5.22 9.92 -7.42
N ASP A 252 -4.28 9.00 -7.64
CA ASP A 252 -2.88 9.18 -7.22
C ASP A 252 -2.19 10.34 -7.95
N VAL A 253 -2.39 10.47 -9.27
CA VAL A 253 -1.82 11.57 -10.08
C VAL A 253 -2.50 12.90 -9.76
N LEU A 254 -3.81 12.90 -9.45
CA LEU A 254 -4.50 14.10 -9.02
C LEU A 254 -3.95 14.63 -7.69
N LEU A 255 -3.79 13.76 -6.70
CA LEU A 255 -3.38 14.15 -5.35
C LEU A 255 -1.87 14.35 -5.22
N ASN A 256 -1.08 13.51 -5.88
CA ASN A 256 0.37 13.44 -5.68
C ASN A 256 1.15 13.34 -6.99
N PRO A 257 0.99 14.31 -7.93
CA PRO A 257 1.66 14.24 -9.23
C PRO A 257 3.19 14.24 -9.12
N CYS A 258 3.74 14.79 -8.02
CA CYS A 258 5.18 14.89 -7.76
C CYS A 258 5.82 13.65 -7.13
N ASN A 259 5.06 12.57 -6.88
CA ASN A 259 5.61 11.39 -6.23
C ASN A 259 6.64 10.65 -7.11
N ASP A 260 7.62 10.03 -6.44
CA ASP A 260 8.65 9.23 -7.09
C ASP A 260 8.06 8.00 -7.79
N THR A 261 8.74 7.51 -8.82
CA THR A 261 8.33 6.31 -9.56
C THR A 261 8.10 5.10 -8.64
N SER A 262 8.90 4.97 -7.57
CA SER A 262 8.75 3.90 -6.58
C SER A 262 7.40 3.89 -5.84
N TYR A 263 6.75 5.06 -5.70
CA TYR A 263 5.42 5.17 -5.11
C TYR A 263 4.38 4.48 -5.99
N TYR A 264 4.37 4.80 -7.28
CA TYR A 264 3.46 4.19 -8.24
C TYR A 264 3.72 2.69 -8.40
N VAL A 265 5.00 2.29 -8.49
CA VAL A 265 5.40 0.87 -8.54
C VAL A 265 4.83 0.09 -7.36
N ALA A 266 4.93 0.64 -6.16
CA ALA A 266 4.37 0.01 -4.97
C ALA A 266 2.84 -0.15 -5.02
N LYS A 267 2.12 0.89 -5.47
CA LYS A 267 0.67 0.84 -5.67
C LYS A 267 0.29 -0.21 -6.71
N MET A 268 1.04 -0.29 -7.82
CA MET A 268 0.82 -1.30 -8.85
C MET A 268 1.11 -2.72 -8.34
N GLN A 269 2.17 -2.92 -7.53
CA GLN A 269 2.44 -4.22 -6.88
C GLN A 269 1.34 -4.61 -5.88
N MET A 270 0.74 -3.63 -5.20
CA MET A 270 -0.42 -3.87 -4.33
C MET A 270 -1.60 -4.37 -5.14
N VAL A 271 -1.99 -3.66 -6.20
CA VAL A 271 -3.08 -4.08 -7.09
C VAL A 271 -2.79 -5.44 -7.73
N GLN A 272 -1.54 -5.66 -8.18
CA GLN A 272 -1.10 -6.93 -8.75
C GLN A 272 -1.34 -8.10 -7.79
N ARG A 273 -1.05 -7.94 -6.50
CA ARG A 273 -1.30 -8.97 -5.48
C ARG A 273 -2.78 -9.15 -5.20
N LEU A 274 -3.50 -8.05 -4.95
CA LEU A 274 -4.93 -8.09 -4.61
C LEU A 274 -5.75 -8.75 -5.73
N LYS A 275 -5.46 -8.40 -6.98
CA LYS A 275 -6.16 -8.93 -8.17
C LYS A 275 -5.47 -10.15 -8.80
N LYS A 276 -4.34 -10.61 -8.25
CA LYS A 276 -3.52 -11.74 -8.77
C LYS A 276 -3.16 -11.60 -10.26
N PHE A 277 -2.78 -10.40 -10.70
CA PHE A 277 -2.40 -10.14 -12.09
C PHE A 277 -1.05 -10.73 -12.47
N SER A 278 -0.97 -11.30 -13.69
CA SER A 278 0.31 -11.55 -14.35
C SER A 278 1.01 -10.24 -14.70
N ASN A 279 2.32 -10.29 -14.95
CA ASN A 279 3.09 -9.11 -15.39
C ASN A 279 2.54 -8.55 -16.69
N THR A 280 2.29 -9.42 -17.70
CA THR A 280 1.67 -9.05 -18.98
C THR A 280 0.37 -8.27 -18.77
N ARG A 281 -0.54 -8.79 -17.92
CA ARG A 281 -1.81 -8.13 -17.64
C ARG A 281 -1.61 -6.78 -16.96
N LEU A 282 -0.74 -6.71 -15.95
CA LEU A 282 -0.48 -5.47 -15.24
C LEU A 282 0.12 -4.39 -16.17
N PHE A 283 1.08 -4.75 -17.02
CA PHE A 283 1.70 -3.82 -17.96
C PHE A 283 0.69 -3.29 -18.98
N TYR A 284 -0.15 -4.16 -19.54
CA TYR A 284 -1.26 -3.77 -20.41
C TYR A 284 -2.16 -2.72 -19.74
N GLU A 285 -2.58 -2.98 -18.49
CA GLU A 285 -3.50 -2.08 -17.78
C GLU A 285 -2.85 -0.74 -17.41
N ILE A 286 -1.56 -0.70 -17.10
CA ILE A 286 -0.86 0.56 -16.81
C ILE A 286 -0.81 1.44 -18.07
N VAL A 287 -0.46 0.86 -19.23
CA VAL A 287 -0.40 1.59 -20.50
C VAL A 287 -1.79 2.06 -20.91
N ARG A 288 -2.77 1.16 -20.85
CA ARG A 288 -4.17 1.45 -21.16
C ARG A 288 -4.72 2.55 -20.25
N ALA A 289 -4.43 2.51 -18.95
CA ALA A 289 -4.82 3.54 -18.01
C ALA A 289 -4.25 4.92 -18.37
N GLY A 290 -3.00 4.98 -18.85
CA GLY A 290 -2.39 6.20 -19.38
C GLY A 290 -3.18 6.75 -20.57
N PHE A 291 -3.49 5.92 -21.57
CA PHE A 291 -4.26 6.34 -22.75
C PHE A 291 -5.72 6.71 -22.45
N VAL A 292 -6.43 5.97 -21.61
CA VAL A 292 -7.80 6.32 -21.19
C VAL A 292 -7.82 7.64 -20.42
N SER A 293 -6.82 7.87 -19.57
CA SER A 293 -6.74 9.11 -18.79
C SER A 293 -6.38 10.29 -19.70
N LEU A 294 -5.41 10.11 -20.60
CA LEU A 294 -5.03 11.13 -21.59
C LEU A 294 -6.20 11.48 -22.52
N SER A 295 -6.92 10.48 -23.03
CA SER A 295 -8.09 10.69 -23.90
C SER A 295 -9.21 11.48 -23.22
N ASN A 296 -9.37 11.34 -21.89
CA ASN A 296 -10.32 12.12 -21.10
C ASN A 296 -9.99 13.62 -21.04
N VAL A 297 -8.70 13.97 -21.03
CA VAL A 297 -8.24 15.36 -20.80
C VAL A 297 -7.69 16.06 -22.03
N MET A 298 -7.74 15.44 -23.21
CA MET A 298 -7.37 16.11 -24.47
C MET A 298 -8.10 17.45 -24.60
N GLU A 299 -7.37 18.50 -24.98
CA GLU A 299 -7.88 19.87 -25.12
C GLU A 299 -8.31 20.54 -23.79
N THR A 300 -7.90 19.99 -22.65
CA THR A 300 -8.07 20.58 -21.31
C THR A 300 -6.71 20.94 -20.70
N THR A 301 -6.70 21.68 -19.59
CA THR A 301 -5.46 22.09 -18.90
C THR A 301 -4.65 20.94 -18.29
N HIS A 302 -5.19 19.71 -18.30
CA HIS A 302 -4.52 18.53 -17.74
C HIS A 302 -3.88 17.64 -18.82
N ASP A 303 -4.02 17.98 -20.11
CA ASP A 303 -3.48 17.20 -21.24
C ASP A 303 -1.96 17.04 -21.17
N THR A 304 -1.23 18.11 -20.85
CA THR A 304 0.23 18.11 -20.73
C THR A 304 0.72 17.22 -19.59
N MET A 305 0.02 17.23 -18.44
CA MET A 305 0.37 16.41 -17.28
C MET A 305 0.16 14.91 -17.55
N TRP A 306 -1.00 14.52 -18.09
CA TRP A 306 -1.27 13.12 -18.43
C TRP A 306 -0.47 12.64 -19.63
N GLY A 307 -0.17 13.52 -20.58
CA GLY A 307 0.76 13.27 -21.66
C GLY A 307 2.14 12.96 -21.10
N ALA A 308 2.69 13.83 -20.24
CA ALA A 308 3.99 13.59 -19.61
C ALA A 308 3.98 12.30 -18.78
N PHE A 309 2.92 12.04 -18.01
CA PHE A 309 2.80 10.82 -17.21
C PHE A 309 2.82 9.56 -18.08
N THR A 310 2.05 9.55 -19.16
CA THR A 310 1.92 8.40 -20.07
C THR A 310 3.21 8.11 -20.82
N PHE A 311 3.91 9.14 -21.32
CA PHE A 311 5.09 8.94 -22.16
C PHE A 311 6.40 8.84 -21.35
N PHE A 312 6.50 9.47 -20.18
CA PHE A 312 7.73 9.44 -19.37
C PHE A 312 7.60 8.60 -18.10
N LYS A 313 6.47 8.64 -17.37
CA LYS A 313 6.35 7.93 -16.08
C LYS A 313 6.05 6.45 -16.25
N VAL A 314 5.07 6.10 -17.09
CA VAL A 314 4.65 4.71 -17.33
C VAL A 314 5.82 3.78 -17.69
N PRO A 315 6.71 4.11 -18.65
CA PRO A 315 7.83 3.22 -18.96
C PRO A 315 8.79 3.05 -17.77
N GLN A 316 9.02 4.08 -16.97
CA GLN A 316 9.83 3.97 -15.75
C GLN A 316 9.18 3.06 -14.70
N ILE A 317 7.85 3.13 -14.54
CA ILE A 317 7.08 2.24 -13.65
C ILE A 317 7.27 0.78 -14.10
N ILE A 318 7.07 0.49 -15.39
CA ILE A 318 7.19 -0.86 -15.95
C ILE A 318 8.61 -1.39 -15.79
N LYS A 319 9.62 -0.57 -16.11
CA LYS A 319 11.05 -0.94 -15.95
C LYS A 319 11.38 -1.32 -14.51
N GLN A 320 10.91 -0.53 -13.55
CA GLN A 320 11.17 -0.78 -12.13
C GLN A 320 10.38 -1.99 -11.60
N LEU A 321 9.15 -2.22 -12.08
CA LEU A 321 8.40 -3.44 -11.77
C LEU A 321 9.15 -4.69 -12.26
N GLN A 322 9.66 -4.68 -13.49
CA GLN A 322 10.42 -5.81 -14.02
C GLN A 322 11.71 -6.05 -13.22
N ALA A 323 12.43 -4.99 -12.86
CA ALA A 323 13.65 -5.10 -12.06
C ALA A 323 13.42 -5.76 -10.70
N LEU A 324 12.24 -5.54 -10.08
CA LEU A 324 11.88 -6.16 -8.80
C LEU A 324 11.44 -7.62 -8.93
N ASN A 325 11.01 -8.04 -10.12
CA ASN A 325 10.51 -9.40 -10.37
C ASN A 325 11.61 -10.36 -10.86
N ARG A 326 12.81 -9.87 -11.23
CA ARG A 326 13.92 -10.73 -11.65
C ARG A 326 14.50 -11.52 -10.47
N ALA A 327 14.75 -12.81 -10.69
CA ALA A 327 15.43 -13.67 -9.73
C ALA A 327 16.92 -13.28 -9.61
N VAL A 328 17.48 -13.40 -8.40
CA VAL A 328 18.89 -13.14 -8.12
C VAL A 328 19.74 -14.20 -8.84
N GLY A 329 20.34 -13.84 -9.99
CA GLY A 329 21.25 -14.72 -10.73
C GLY A 329 21.16 -14.64 -12.26
N GLU A 330 20.07 -14.10 -12.82
CA GLU A 330 19.94 -13.91 -14.27
C GLU A 330 20.62 -12.62 -14.73
N GLN A 331 21.87 -12.73 -15.18
CA GLN A 331 22.72 -11.62 -15.63
C GLN A 331 22.79 -11.44 -17.16
N THR A 332 21.80 -11.88 -17.93
CA THR A 332 21.69 -11.44 -19.33
C THR A 332 20.72 -10.28 -19.46
N PRO A 333 21.17 -9.08 -19.89
CA PRO A 333 20.25 -8.05 -20.33
C PRO A 333 19.63 -8.53 -21.64
N ASN A 334 18.40 -9.04 -21.59
CA ASN A 334 17.61 -9.21 -22.81
C ASN A 334 17.45 -7.84 -23.48
N ASP A 335 17.51 -7.81 -24.81
CA ASP A 335 17.33 -6.60 -25.61
C ASP A 335 15.92 -5.98 -25.47
N TYR A 336 14.96 -6.74 -24.90
CA TYR A 336 13.58 -6.33 -24.63
C TYR A 336 12.95 -7.17 -23.50
N ILE A 337 11.74 -6.82 -23.07
CA ILE A 337 10.96 -7.57 -22.07
C ILE A 337 9.80 -8.31 -22.76
N PRO A 338 9.74 -9.66 -22.73
CA PRO A 338 8.68 -10.44 -23.40
C PRO A 338 7.27 -10.07 -22.95
N GLU A 339 7.05 -9.92 -21.65
CA GLU A 339 5.74 -9.59 -21.08
C GLU A 339 5.25 -8.20 -21.50
N VAL A 340 6.17 -7.30 -21.87
CA VAL A 340 5.82 -5.98 -22.42
C VAL A 340 5.35 -6.13 -23.87
N VAL A 341 5.99 -6.98 -24.67
CA VAL A 341 5.57 -7.23 -26.06
C VAL A 341 4.17 -7.84 -26.10
N GLU A 342 3.92 -8.87 -25.28
CA GLU A 342 2.58 -9.48 -25.13
C GLU A 342 1.54 -8.46 -24.64
N ALA A 343 1.91 -7.54 -23.73
CA ALA A 343 1.01 -6.50 -23.26
C ALA A 343 0.62 -5.50 -24.37
N ILE A 344 1.52 -5.22 -25.31
CA ILE A 344 1.22 -4.36 -26.48
C ILE A 344 0.33 -5.10 -27.47
N GLU A 345 0.48 -6.41 -27.65
CA GLU A 345 -0.45 -7.22 -28.45
C GLU A 345 -1.88 -7.13 -27.90
N LEU A 346 -2.06 -7.27 -26.58
CA LEU A 346 -3.36 -7.07 -25.92
C LEU A 346 -3.88 -5.63 -26.10
N LEU A 347 -2.99 -4.63 -26.08
CA LEU A 347 -3.37 -3.23 -26.28
C LEU A 347 -3.94 -2.96 -27.68
N LEU A 348 -3.42 -3.64 -28.70
CA LEU A 348 -3.89 -3.50 -30.08
C LEU A 348 -5.32 -4.02 -30.30
N GLU A 349 -5.85 -4.83 -29.38
CA GLU A 349 -7.25 -5.24 -29.39
C GLU A 349 -8.21 -4.09 -29.03
N ASP A 350 -7.75 -3.06 -28.30
CA ASP A 350 -8.56 -1.88 -27.90
C ASP A 350 -8.63 -0.82 -29.02
N LYS A 351 -9.19 -1.25 -30.17
CA LYS A 351 -9.21 -0.46 -31.42
C LYS A 351 -9.87 0.91 -31.26
N LEU A 352 -10.98 1.00 -30.51
CA LEU A 352 -11.71 2.25 -30.34
C LEU A 352 -10.89 3.31 -29.58
N LEU A 353 -10.18 2.91 -28.53
CA LEU A 353 -9.30 3.80 -27.79
C LEU A 353 -8.16 4.28 -28.69
N LEU A 354 -7.51 3.38 -29.42
CA LEU A 354 -6.40 3.71 -30.30
C LEU A 354 -6.83 4.57 -31.50
N ASP A 355 -7.99 4.30 -32.10
CA ASP A 355 -8.54 5.10 -33.21
C ASP A 355 -8.88 6.52 -32.75
N PHE A 356 -9.45 6.67 -31.56
CA PHE A 356 -9.68 7.99 -30.96
C PHE A 356 -8.36 8.74 -30.75
N MET A 357 -7.35 8.07 -30.18
CA MET A 357 -6.04 8.67 -29.93
C MET A 357 -5.33 9.06 -31.24
N ASP A 358 -5.38 8.22 -32.27
CA ASP A 358 -4.74 8.48 -33.56
C ASP A 358 -5.39 9.65 -34.30
N SER A 359 -6.73 9.77 -34.25
CA SER A 359 -7.45 10.94 -34.80
C SER A 359 -7.08 12.22 -34.04
N LYS A 360 -7.22 12.21 -32.72
CA LYS A 360 -6.99 13.41 -31.89
C LYS A 360 -5.54 13.88 -31.85
N CYS A 361 -4.59 12.95 -31.86
CA CYS A 361 -3.16 13.27 -31.87
C CYS A 361 -2.61 13.42 -33.29
N SER A 362 -3.40 13.08 -34.32
CA SER A 362 -2.99 13.07 -35.73
C SER A 362 -1.68 12.32 -35.97
N CYS A 363 -1.52 11.16 -35.33
CA CYS A 363 -0.31 10.35 -35.39
C CYS A 363 -0.60 8.86 -35.13
N ASN A 364 0.35 7.97 -35.40
CA ASN A 364 0.32 6.59 -34.91
C ASN A 364 0.79 6.54 -33.45
N ILE A 365 -0.15 6.56 -32.50
CA ILE A 365 0.18 6.72 -31.07
C ILE A 365 1.09 5.60 -30.54
N ILE A 366 0.95 4.38 -31.08
CA ILE A 366 1.75 3.22 -30.71
C ILE A 366 3.20 3.41 -31.15
N GLU A 367 3.43 3.85 -32.39
CA GLU A 367 4.78 4.12 -32.89
C GLU A 367 5.51 5.16 -32.04
N TYR A 368 4.83 6.25 -31.68
CA TYR A 368 5.40 7.30 -30.82
C TYR A 368 5.74 6.79 -29.41
N LEU A 369 4.88 5.97 -28.82
CA LEU A 369 5.15 5.36 -27.51
C LEU A 369 6.38 4.45 -27.57
N LEU A 370 6.42 3.54 -28.56
CA LEU A 370 7.45 2.51 -28.63
C LEU A 370 8.83 3.05 -29.01
N ASN A 371 8.89 4.13 -29.80
CA ASN A 371 10.17 4.78 -30.16
C ASN A 371 10.97 5.26 -28.94
N ASP A 372 10.30 5.76 -27.89
CA ASP A 372 11.00 6.12 -26.65
C ASP A 372 11.38 4.89 -25.83
N TRP A 373 10.53 3.86 -25.83
CA TRP A 373 10.71 2.63 -25.08
C TRP A 373 11.90 1.79 -25.57
N THR A 374 12.27 1.91 -26.84
CA THR A 374 13.51 1.32 -27.39
C THR A 374 14.74 1.84 -26.65
N LYS A 375 14.80 3.14 -26.32
CA LYS A 375 15.92 3.72 -25.54
C LYS A 375 16.01 3.15 -24.13
N GLN A 376 14.90 2.63 -23.62
CA GLN A 376 14.81 2.08 -22.27
C GLN A 376 14.98 0.55 -22.21
N HIS A 377 15.20 -0.11 -23.35
CA HIS A 377 15.27 -1.56 -23.52
C HIS A 377 14.00 -2.30 -23.08
N LEU A 378 12.82 -1.66 -23.23
CA LEU A 378 11.53 -2.33 -22.99
C LEU A 378 11.08 -3.11 -24.23
N VAL A 379 11.34 -2.57 -25.42
CA VAL A 379 11.11 -3.15 -26.75
C VAL A 379 12.33 -2.92 -27.63
N ASN A 380 12.37 -3.55 -28.82
CA ASN A 380 13.43 -3.35 -29.82
C ASN A 380 12.86 -2.78 -31.13
N ASP A 381 13.73 -2.37 -32.05
CA ASP A 381 13.32 -1.78 -33.33
C ASP A 381 12.46 -2.70 -34.21
N MET A 382 12.62 -4.02 -34.08
CA MET A 382 11.78 -4.98 -34.81
C MET A 382 10.33 -4.92 -34.31
N HIS A 383 10.13 -4.86 -32.99
CA HIS A 383 8.80 -4.72 -32.39
C HIS A 383 8.15 -3.39 -32.76
N VAL A 384 8.90 -2.28 -32.75
CA VAL A 384 8.38 -0.97 -33.18
C VAL A 384 7.81 -1.06 -34.60
N LYS A 385 8.60 -1.58 -35.56
CA LYS A 385 8.16 -1.71 -36.96
C LYS A 385 6.95 -2.62 -37.10
N HIS A 386 6.95 -3.76 -36.40
CA HIS A 386 5.85 -4.72 -36.42
C HIS A 386 4.53 -4.08 -35.95
N PHE A 387 4.51 -3.45 -34.78
CA PHE A 387 3.29 -2.87 -34.21
C PHE A 387 2.87 -1.58 -34.93
N ALA A 388 3.81 -0.77 -35.39
CA ALA A 388 3.51 0.42 -36.19
C ALA A 388 2.80 0.04 -37.51
N ALA A 389 3.30 -0.97 -38.23
CA ALA A 389 2.72 -1.43 -39.49
C ALA A 389 1.28 -1.94 -39.35
N GLN A 390 0.94 -2.56 -38.21
CA GLN A 390 -0.44 -3.01 -37.94
C GLN A 390 -1.44 -1.84 -37.79
N ARG A 391 -0.97 -0.66 -37.40
CA ARG A 391 -1.79 0.55 -37.20
C ARG A 391 -1.72 1.55 -38.36
N GLU A 392 -0.67 1.50 -39.17
CA GLU A 392 -0.36 2.50 -40.20
C GLU A 392 -1.53 2.78 -41.15
N GLY A 393 -2.16 1.73 -41.69
CA GLY A 393 -3.29 1.86 -42.62
C GLY A 393 -4.47 2.63 -42.01
N THR A 394 -4.83 2.33 -40.75
CA THR A 394 -5.92 3.00 -40.03
C THR A 394 -5.56 4.44 -39.65
N SER A 395 -4.36 4.67 -39.13
CA SER A 395 -3.91 6.00 -38.70
C SER A 395 -3.89 6.99 -39.88
N VAL A 396 -3.39 6.58 -41.05
CA VAL A 396 -3.38 7.42 -42.25
C VAL A 396 -4.79 7.77 -42.73
N LEU A 397 -5.75 6.84 -42.62
CA LEU A 397 -7.15 7.10 -42.97
C LEU A 397 -7.80 8.11 -42.03
N LEU A 398 -7.52 8.01 -40.72
CA LEU A 398 -8.04 8.94 -39.71
C LEU A 398 -7.45 10.35 -39.90
N GLN A 399 -6.15 10.46 -40.16
CA GLN A 399 -5.48 11.74 -40.42
C GLN A 399 -6.03 12.46 -41.67
N LYS A 400 -6.38 11.72 -42.73
CA LYS A 400 -6.97 12.29 -43.95
C LYS A 400 -8.38 12.84 -43.74
N ARG A 401 -9.10 12.37 -42.72
CA ARG A 401 -10.49 12.77 -42.43
C ARG A 401 -10.56 14.11 -41.67
N ASP A 402 -9.51 14.44 -40.91
CA ASP A 402 -9.35 15.69 -40.15
C ASP A 402 -8.51 16.74 -40.91
N ALA A 403 -8.83 16.99 -42.18
CA ALA A 403 -8.05 17.83 -43.11
C ALA A 403 -7.98 19.35 -42.75
N SER A 404 -8.50 19.78 -41.60
CA SER A 404 -8.52 21.19 -41.17
C SER A 404 -7.39 21.60 -40.22
N ALA A 405 -6.52 20.68 -39.77
CA ALA A 405 -5.42 20.99 -38.87
C ALA A 405 -4.09 20.35 -39.30
N GLN A 406 -3.27 21.06 -40.06
CA GLN A 406 -1.82 20.78 -40.18
C GLN A 406 -1.06 21.22 -38.91
N ALA A 407 -1.67 21.11 -37.73
CA ALA A 407 -1.02 21.46 -36.47
C ALA A 407 -0.18 20.27 -36.00
N PRO A 408 1.10 20.47 -35.61
CA PRO A 408 1.91 19.41 -35.04
C PRO A 408 1.26 18.84 -33.77
N SER A 409 1.26 17.51 -33.65
CA SER A 409 0.68 16.77 -32.51
C SER A 409 1.16 17.31 -31.17
N ILE A 410 0.25 17.47 -30.20
CA ILE A 410 0.60 17.85 -28.82
C ILE A 410 1.60 16.86 -28.19
N ILE A 411 1.54 15.59 -28.59
CA ILE A 411 2.45 14.53 -28.15
C ILE A 411 3.90 14.83 -28.58
N ASN A 412 4.09 15.40 -29.78
CA ASN A 412 5.41 15.80 -30.26
C ASN A 412 6.01 16.91 -29.39
N PHE A 413 5.18 17.85 -28.92
CA PHE A 413 5.64 18.88 -28.00
C PHE A 413 6.01 18.28 -26.64
N ILE A 414 5.18 17.38 -26.11
CA ILE A 414 5.42 16.70 -24.83
C ILE A 414 6.76 15.94 -24.84
N ILE A 415 6.98 15.09 -25.85
CA ILE A 415 8.20 14.28 -25.94
C ILE A 415 9.44 15.16 -26.11
N ARG A 416 9.33 16.30 -26.80
CA ARG A 416 10.44 17.24 -27.02
C ARG A 416 10.74 18.16 -25.84
N ALA A 417 9.86 18.25 -24.85
CA ALA A 417 9.99 19.21 -23.75
C ALA A 417 11.09 18.89 -22.73
N GLU A 418 11.65 17.66 -22.73
CA GLU A 418 12.80 17.28 -21.89
C GLU A 418 14.05 18.13 -22.19
N VAL A 419 14.28 18.46 -23.47
CA VAL A 419 15.45 19.25 -23.90
C VAL A 419 15.34 20.72 -23.44
N PRO A 420 14.22 21.44 -23.68
CA PRO A 420 13.98 22.75 -23.11
C PRO A 420 14.10 22.78 -21.58
N LEU A 421 13.51 21.81 -20.86
CA LEU A 421 13.62 21.73 -19.40
C LEU A 421 15.09 21.67 -18.95
N SER A 422 15.88 20.78 -19.57
CA SER A 422 17.31 20.64 -19.28
C SER A 422 18.08 21.92 -19.60
N GLY A 423 17.74 22.60 -20.70
CA GLY A 423 18.30 23.90 -21.07
C GLY A 423 18.02 25.00 -20.04
N VAL A 424 16.76 25.12 -19.61
CA VAL A 424 16.34 26.10 -18.59
C VAL A 424 17.05 25.84 -17.27
N LEU A 425 17.10 24.59 -16.81
CA LEU A 425 17.80 24.20 -15.58
C LEU A 425 19.30 24.51 -15.64
N LYS A 426 19.93 24.29 -16.81
CA LYS A 426 21.35 24.62 -17.02
C LYS A 426 21.58 26.14 -16.94
N THR A 427 20.74 26.94 -17.58
CA THR A 427 20.84 28.41 -17.52
C THR A 427 20.64 28.93 -16.10
N LEU A 428 19.64 28.41 -15.36
CA LEU A 428 19.40 28.75 -13.96
C LEU A 428 20.54 28.32 -13.01
N SER A 429 21.33 27.32 -13.40
CA SER A 429 22.47 26.82 -12.61
C SER A 429 23.79 27.53 -12.95
N THR A 430 23.81 28.37 -13.98
CA THR A 430 24.98 29.13 -14.40
C THR A 430 25.15 30.39 -13.54
N ASP A 431 26.38 30.88 -13.39
CA ASP A 431 26.70 32.10 -12.63
C ASP A 431 25.82 33.29 -13.04
N TYR A 432 24.95 33.71 -12.13
CA TYR A 432 23.92 34.73 -12.33
C TYR A 432 24.49 36.01 -12.96
N ASN A 433 25.65 36.47 -12.51
CA ASN A 433 26.24 37.73 -12.96
C ASN A 433 26.65 37.70 -14.45
N LYS A 434 26.86 36.52 -15.02
CA LYS A 434 27.27 36.35 -16.42
C LYS A 434 26.10 36.13 -17.39
N VAL A 435 24.93 35.75 -16.88
CA VAL A 435 23.81 35.28 -17.71
C VAL A 435 22.50 36.06 -17.51
N GLN A 436 22.50 37.22 -16.83
CA GLN A 436 21.26 37.96 -16.50
C GLN A 436 20.34 38.21 -17.71
N GLU A 437 20.90 38.70 -18.84
CA GLU A 437 20.12 38.95 -20.06
C GLU A 437 19.60 37.66 -20.70
N ALA A 438 20.46 36.64 -20.82
CA ALA A 438 20.08 35.35 -21.40
C ALA A 438 19.04 34.63 -20.53
N LEU A 439 19.17 34.71 -19.20
CA LEU A 439 18.25 34.13 -18.24
C LEU A 439 16.88 34.80 -18.33
N LEU A 440 16.83 36.12 -18.46
CA LEU A 440 15.58 36.84 -18.65
C LEU A 440 14.89 36.40 -19.95
N GLY A 441 15.65 36.33 -21.05
CA GLY A 441 15.14 35.84 -22.34
C GLY A 441 14.57 34.43 -22.24
N VAL A 442 15.27 33.51 -21.56
CA VAL A 442 14.82 32.13 -21.35
C VAL A 442 13.53 32.07 -20.51
N LEU A 443 13.45 32.78 -19.38
CA LEU A 443 12.25 32.75 -18.52
C LEU A 443 11.03 33.37 -19.21
N CYS A 444 11.20 34.48 -19.94
CA CYS A 444 10.12 35.07 -20.72
C CYS A 444 9.67 34.16 -21.88
N GLN A 445 10.61 33.52 -22.59
CA GLN A 445 10.28 32.58 -23.66
C GLN A 445 9.50 31.37 -23.16
N VAL A 446 9.80 30.88 -21.95
CA VAL A 446 9.09 29.77 -21.32
C VAL A 446 7.61 30.11 -21.06
N LEU A 447 7.28 31.39 -20.83
CA LEU A 447 5.91 31.84 -20.61
C LEU A 447 5.08 32.02 -21.90
N VAL A 448 5.70 31.83 -23.07
CA VAL A 448 4.98 31.96 -24.36
C VAL A 448 4.14 30.71 -24.61
N GLY A 449 2.83 30.92 -24.80
CA GLY A 449 1.87 29.84 -25.06
C GLY A 449 1.79 28.84 -23.90
N ASN A 450 1.66 27.55 -24.22
CA ASN A 450 1.53 26.47 -23.22
C ASN A 450 2.91 25.89 -22.78
N SER A 451 4.01 26.53 -23.14
CA SER A 451 5.36 25.99 -22.88
C SER A 451 5.66 25.87 -21.38
N PHE A 452 5.15 26.78 -20.56
CA PHE A 452 5.40 26.74 -19.11
C PHE A 452 4.70 25.55 -18.46
N ASP A 453 3.42 25.34 -18.74
CA ASP A 453 2.64 24.20 -18.25
C ASP A 453 3.26 22.86 -18.69
N LEU A 454 3.78 22.82 -19.92
CA LEU A 454 4.46 21.65 -20.46
C LEU A 454 5.77 21.35 -19.73
N ILE A 455 6.61 22.36 -19.52
CA ILE A 455 7.88 22.23 -18.77
C ILE A 455 7.59 21.80 -17.32
N LEU A 456 6.58 22.38 -16.68
CA LEU A 456 6.17 21.99 -15.33
C LEU A 456 5.66 20.55 -15.28
N SER A 457 4.87 20.13 -16.25
CA SER A 457 4.36 18.76 -16.35
C SER A 457 5.48 17.73 -16.48
N VAL A 458 6.44 17.97 -17.38
CA VAL A 458 7.62 17.09 -17.53
C VAL A 458 8.49 17.13 -16.29
N ALA A 459 8.80 18.32 -15.73
CA ALA A 459 9.60 18.43 -14.52
C ALA A 459 8.95 17.70 -13.33
N THR A 460 7.63 17.72 -13.23
CA THR A 460 6.86 17.02 -12.20
C THR A 460 7.01 15.51 -12.36
N VAL A 461 6.76 15.00 -13.57
CA VAL A 461 6.83 13.57 -13.87
C VAL A 461 8.27 13.03 -13.78
N GLU A 462 9.28 13.80 -14.13
CA GLU A 462 10.68 13.39 -13.99
C GLU A 462 11.22 13.50 -12.55
N GLY A 463 10.43 14.02 -11.60
CA GLY A 463 10.89 14.26 -10.23
C GLY A 463 11.91 15.41 -10.11
N ARG A 464 11.98 16.30 -11.11
CA ARG A 464 12.88 17.46 -11.17
C ARG A 464 12.22 18.78 -10.76
N LEU A 465 10.93 18.79 -10.44
CA LEU A 465 10.18 20.00 -10.05
C LEU A 465 10.80 20.71 -8.84
N LYS A 466 11.18 19.99 -7.78
CA LYS A 466 11.82 20.62 -6.60
C LYS A 466 13.15 21.29 -6.94
N THR A 467 13.93 20.66 -7.83
CA THR A 467 15.18 21.25 -8.34
C THR A 467 14.87 22.51 -9.13
N PHE A 468 13.87 22.49 -10.01
CA PHE A 468 13.46 23.65 -10.77
C PHE A 468 13.02 24.81 -9.87
N VAL A 469 12.19 24.53 -8.85
CA VAL A 469 11.74 25.52 -7.87
C VAL A 469 12.89 26.08 -7.04
N SER A 470 13.78 25.23 -6.52
CA SER A 470 14.96 25.68 -5.76
C SER A 470 15.86 26.61 -6.58
N ARG A 471 16.07 26.30 -7.86
CA ARG A 471 16.85 27.16 -8.78
C ARG A 471 16.13 28.46 -9.14
N LEU A 472 14.80 28.43 -9.28
CA LEU A 472 14.01 29.66 -9.45
C LEU A 472 14.01 30.55 -8.20
N ILE A 473 13.97 29.96 -6.99
CA ILE A 473 14.13 30.71 -5.72
C ILE A 473 15.50 31.38 -5.69
N GLN A 474 16.57 30.65 -6.02
CA GLN A 474 17.91 31.21 -6.10
C GLN A 474 18.00 32.36 -7.11
N CYS A 475 17.35 32.24 -8.27
CA CYS A 475 17.23 33.31 -9.25
C CYS A 475 16.54 34.54 -8.66
N ASN A 476 15.38 34.36 -8.02
CA ASN A 476 14.62 35.46 -7.41
C ASN A 476 15.42 36.20 -6.32
N GLU A 477 16.12 35.45 -5.47
CA GLU A 477 17.00 36.00 -4.43
C GLU A 477 18.14 36.84 -5.03
N ASN A 478 18.78 36.36 -6.09
CA ASN A 478 19.83 37.09 -6.79
C ASN A 478 19.31 38.31 -7.57
N SER A 479 18.00 38.37 -7.84
CA SER A 479 17.34 39.49 -8.52
C SER A 479 16.79 40.56 -7.58
N LYS A 480 17.07 40.52 -6.27
CA LYS A 480 16.68 41.59 -5.35
C LYS A 480 17.28 42.95 -5.74
N GLN A 481 16.58 44.02 -5.36
CA GLN A 481 16.98 45.39 -5.67
C GLN A 481 18.36 45.71 -5.08
N VAL A 482 19.24 46.29 -5.89
CA VAL A 482 20.54 46.79 -5.46
C VAL A 482 20.48 48.32 -5.38
N PRO A 483 20.71 48.93 -4.21
CA PRO A 483 20.67 50.39 -4.06
C PRO A 483 21.67 51.08 -5.00
N GLY A 484 21.21 52.14 -5.70
CA GLY A 484 22.03 52.96 -6.59
C GLY A 484 22.22 52.42 -8.02
N GLU A 485 21.67 51.26 -8.36
CA GLU A 485 21.71 50.73 -9.73
C GLU A 485 20.66 51.40 -10.63
N MET A 486 21.08 51.93 -11.78
CA MET A 486 20.22 52.60 -12.75
C MET A 486 20.44 52.07 -14.18
N GLY A 487 19.50 52.36 -15.08
CA GLY A 487 19.61 52.01 -16.50
C GLY A 487 19.21 50.56 -16.80
N LYS A 488 19.73 50.00 -17.90
CA LYS A 488 19.31 48.70 -18.45
C LYS A 488 19.47 47.54 -17.45
N ALA A 489 20.54 47.54 -16.65
CA ALA A 489 20.81 46.49 -15.65
C ALA A 489 19.71 46.44 -14.55
N SER A 490 19.27 47.61 -14.08
CA SER A 490 18.18 47.73 -13.11
C SER A 490 16.85 47.21 -13.68
N ILE A 491 16.55 47.50 -14.95
CA ILE A 491 15.35 47.02 -15.65
C ILE A 491 15.38 45.50 -15.83
N ILE A 492 16.52 44.92 -16.22
CA ILE A 492 16.68 43.46 -16.35
C ILE A 492 16.44 42.80 -15.00
N ARG A 493 17.04 43.34 -13.93
CA ARG A 493 16.92 42.80 -12.57
C ARG A 493 15.50 42.88 -12.02
N SER A 494 14.82 44.02 -12.21
CA SER A 494 13.43 44.19 -11.79
C SER A 494 12.51 43.20 -12.52
N THR A 495 12.75 42.99 -13.81
CA THR A 495 11.97 42.06 -14.61
C THR A 495 12.25 40.60 -14.23
N LEU A 496 13.50 40.24 -13.94
CA LEU A 496 13.87 38.91 -13.43
C LEU A 496 13.23 38.62 -12.06
N PHE A 497 13.25 39.58 -11.14
CA PHE A 497 12.57 39.47 -9.85
C PHE A 497 11.07 39.23 -10.06
N ASP A 498 10.43 40.03 -10.91
CA ASP A 498 9.00 39.94 -11.20
C ASP A 498 8.62 38.59 -11.81
N VAL A 499 9.27 38.19 -12.91
CA VAL A 499 8.91 36.96 -13.63
C VAL A 499 9.18 35.71 -12.78
N SER A 500 10.30 35.66 -12.06
CA SER A 500 10.62 34.51 -11.19
C SER A 500 9.65 34.42 -10.01
N PHE A 501 9.24 35.55 -9.42
CA PHE A 501 8.23 35.59 -8.35
C PHE A 501 6.87 35.10 -8.84
N LEU A 502 6.43 35.54 -10.03
CA LEU A 502 5.17 35.09 -10.63
C LEU A 502 5.20 33.59 -10.94
N MET A 503 6.29 33.10 -11.55
CA MET A 503 6.46 31.67 -11.85
C MET A 503 6.42 30.83 -10.57
N LEU A 504 7.14 31.24 -9.53
CA LEU A 504 7.14 30.56 -8.23
C LEU A 504 5.75 30.56 -7.58
N THR A 505 5.05 31.70 -7.60
CA THR A 505 3.69 31.80 -7.06
C THR A 505 2.73 30.88 -7.81
N PHE A 506 2.80 30.84 -9.14
CA PHE A 506 2.00 29.95 -9.97
C PHE A 506 2.27 28.46 -9.65
N ILE A 507 3.54 28.09 -9.48
CA ILE A 507 3.93 26.72 -9.11
C ILE A 507 3.36 26.36 -7.73
N VAL A 508 3.53 27.22 -6.72
CA VAL A 508 2.99 26.98 -5.37
C VAL A 508 1.46 26.88 -5.39
N GLN A 509 0.77 27.74 -6.14
CA GLN A 509 -0.69 27.62 -6.30
C GLN A 509 -1.13 26.32 -6.98
N THR A 510 -0.31 25.76 -7.85
CA THR A 510 -0.65 24.58 -8.66
C THR A 510 -0.38 23.28 -7.90
N TYR A 511 0.74 23.19 -7.19
CA TYR A 511 1.19 21.96 -6.54
C TYR A 511 1.13 22.00 -5.00
N GLY A 512 0.95 23.19 -4.40
CA GLY A 512 0.95 23.41 -2.95
C GLY A 512 2.34 23.61 -2.35
N SER A 513 2.43 24.46 -1.32
CA SER A 513 3.70 24.80 -0.65
C SER A 513 4.44 23.58 -0.09
N ASP A 514 3.75 22.65 0.57
CA ASP A 514 4.37 21.47 1.19
C ASP A 514 5.00 20.51 0.15
N ALA A 515 4.48 20.51 -1.08
CA ALA A 515 4.95 19.63 -2.13
C ALA A 515 6.23 20.15 -2.79
N VAL A 516 6.39 21.48 -2.89
CA VAL A 516 7.45 22.09 -3.71
C VAL A 516 8.51 22.87 -2.91
N LEU A 517 8.17 23.40 -1.73
CA LEU A 517 9.07 24.20 -0.90
C LEU A 517 9.77 23.37 0.17
N SER A 518 10.83 23.95 0.75
CA SER A 518 11.54 23.34 1.86
C SER A 518 10.90 23.72 3.19
N ASN A 519 10.70 22.75 4.10
CA ASN A 519 10.03 22.98 5.40
C ASN A 519 10.68 24.11 6.23
N ASN A 520 12.00 24.29 6.11
CA ASN A 520 12.79 25.29 6.83
C ASN A 520 13.46 26.29 5.88
N GLY A 521 12.81 26.61 4.76
CA GLY A 521 13.30 27.60 3.82
C GLY A 521 13.37 28.99 4.43
N ASP A 522 14.47 29.70 4.19
CA ASP A 522 14.76 31.03 4.73
C ASP A 522 14.77 32.15 3.68
N SER A 523 14.53 31.82 2.41
CA SER A 523 14.41 32.81 1.34
C SER A 523 13.24 33.77 1.56
N PHE A 524 13.30 34.96 0.95
CA PHE A 524 12.21 35.93 0.99
C PHE A 524 10.91 35.30 0.47
N PHE A 525 10.97 34.62 -0.68
CA PHE A 525 9.79 33.99 -1.27
C PHE A 525 9.16 32.95 -0.35
N GLU A 526 9.96 32.04 0.24
CA GLU A 526 9.44 31.02 1.16
C GLU A 526 8.81 31.63 2.42
N LYS A 527 9.40 32.70 2.97
CA LYS A 527 8.82 33.45 4.09
C LYS A 527 7.50 34.12 3.71
N TRP A 528 7.46 34.78 2.54
CA TRP A 528 6.24 35.39 2.03
C TRP A 528 5.13 34.36 1.79
N VAL A 529 5.43 33.18 1.24
CA VAL A 529 4.44 32.10 1.10
C VAL A 529 3.91 31.64 2.45
N ARG A 530 4.80 31.43 3.42
CA ARG A 530 4.43 30.96 4.76
C ARG A 530 3.51 31.93 5.49
N GLU A 531 3.78 33.23 5.40
CA GLU A 531 3.08 34.24 6.20
C GLU A 531 1.94 34.94 5.45
N CYS A 532 2.08 35.14 4.14
CA CYS A 532 1.23 36.06 3.37
C CYS A 532 0.44 35.42 2.22
N MET A 533 0.91 34.32 1.63
CA MET A 533 0.23 33.71 0.47
C MET A 533 -1.02 32.95 0.91
N VAL A 534 -2.18 33.32 0.37
CA VAL A 534 -3.42 32.57 0.54
C VAL A 534 -3.36 31.33 -0.35
N GLU A 535 -3.33 30.16 0.28
CA GLU A 535 -3.35 28.86 -0.38
C GLU A 535 -4.70 28.17 -0.16
N ARG A 536 -5.04 27.28 -1.08
CA ARG A 536 -6.23 26.44 -0.97
C ARG A 536 -6.19 25.59 0.29
N ASN A 537 -7.30 25.58 1.04
CA ASN A 537 -7.43 24.91 2.35
C ASN A 537 -6.46 25.40 3.45
N LYS A 538 -5.70 26.48 3.21
CA LYS A 538 -4.78 27.11 4.17
C LYS A 538 -4.97 28.63 4.18
N PRO A 539 -6.12 29.14 4.66
CA PRO A 539 -6.37 30.58 4.73
C PRO A 539 -5.36 31.26 5.67
N LYS A 540 -5.01 32.51 5.37
CA LYS A 540 -4.14 33.35 6.23
C LYS A 540 -4.98 34.32 7.04
N ASN A 541 -4.52 34.67 8.24
CA ASN A 541 -5.16 35.68 9.05
C ASN A 541 -4.69 37.08 8.60
N PRO A 542 -5.57 37.94 8.06
CA PRO A 542 -5.18 39.26 7.56
C PRO A 542 -4.59 40.17 8.66
N ARG A 543 -5.00 39.99 9.93
CA ARG A 543 -4.42 40.76 11.05
C ARG A 543 -2.95 40.42 11.28
N ASN A 544 -2.59 39.15 11.17
CA ASN A 544 -1.19 38.73 11.32
C ASN A 544 -0.32 39.35 10.23
N MET A 545 -0.83 39.42 8.98
CA MET A 545 -0.13 40.07 7.87
C MET A 545 0.11 41.57 8.13
N ILE A 546 -0.87 42.27 8.72
CA ILE A 546 -0.75 43.70 9.07
C ILE A 546 0.26 43.92 10.19
N VAL A 547 0.26 43.07 11.24
CA VAL A 547 1.19 43.18 12.38
C VAL A 547 2.65 43.02 11.96
N MET A 548 2.92 42.34 10.84
CA MET A 548 4.27 42.19 10.28
C MET A 548 4.75 43.42 9.49
N CYS A 549 3.88 44.38 9.20
CA CYS A 549 4.25 45.59 8.44
C CYS A 549 4.94 46.63 9.34
N ASP A 550 5.91 47.36 8.78
CA ASP A 550 6.52 48.55 9.39
C ASP A 550 5.68 49.78 9.07
N GLU A 551 5.14 50.43 10.11
CA GLU A 551 4.27 51.61 9.99
C GLU A 551 4.94 52.76 9.22
N ASN A 552 6.24 53.00 9.43
CA ASN A 552 6.96 54.08 8.74
C ASN A 552 7.07 53.81 7.24
N MET A 553 7.32 52.54 6.87
CA MET A 553 7.38 52.13 5.46
C MET A 553 6.00 52.20 4.80
N VAL A 554 4.93 51.84 5.53
CA VAL A 554 3.56 51.94 5.03
C VAL A 554 3.19 53.40 4.72
N ASP A 555 3.50 54.33 5.62
CA ASP A 555 3.25 55.75 5.42
C ASP A 555 4.06 56.33 4.25
N GLU A 556 5.34 55.96 4.14
CA GLU A 556 6.18 56.35 3.00
C GLU A 556 5.63 55.79 1.67
N LEU A 557 5.18 54.55 1.65
CA LEU A 557 4.59 53.94 0.45
C LEU A 557 3.26 54.59 0.06
N LEU A 558 2.38 54.89 1.02
CA LEU A 558 1.12 55.60 0.76
C LEU A 558 1.38 56.97 0.15
N LEU A 559 2.29 57.76 0.74
CA LEU A 559 2.65 59.08 0.21
C LEU A 559 3.18 59.01 -1.24
N ASN A 560 3.95 57.97 -1.55
CA ASN A 560 4.53 57.78 -2.88
C ASN A 560 3.52 57.23 -3.90
N LEU A 561 2.62 56.33 -3.51
CA LEU A 561 1.63 55.72 -4.40
C LEU A 561 0.45 56.66 -4.70
N SER A 562 0.19 57.66 -3.85
CA SER A 562 -0.86 58.65 -4.08
C SER A 562 -0.46 59.77 -5.05
N LYS A 563 0.82 59.92 -5.41
CA LYS A 563 1.30 60.99 -6.31
C LYS A 563 1.18 60.62 -7.81
N PRO A 564 0.95 61.59 -8.71
CA PRO A 564 0.97 61.37 -10.16
C PRO A 564 2.39 61.16 -10.71
N GLU A 565 2.45 60.48 -11.87
CA GLU A 565 3.59 59.82 -12.53
C GLU A 565 4.97 60.53 -12.53
N PRO A 566 5.12 61.85 -12.82
CA PRO A 566 6.45 62.45 -12.98
C PRO A 566 7.24 62.63 -11.66
N GLN A 567 6.64 62.36 -10.50
CA GLN A 567 7.26 62.55 -9.18
C GLN A 567 7.67 61.24 -8.47
N LEU A 568 7.45 60.08 -9.09
CA LEU A 568 7.63 58.75 -8.47
C LEU A 568 9.09 58.26 -8.35
N LYS A 569 10.09 59.09 -8.69
CA LYS A 569 11.41 58.58 -9.10
C LYS A 569 12.37 58.12 -8.00
N ASN A 570 12.12 58.32 -6.71
CA ASN A 570 13.05 57.90 -5.65
C ASN A 570 12.32 57.27 -4.46
N ILE A 571 12.21 55.95 -4.46
CA ILE A 571 11.77 55.18 -3.30
C ILE A 571 12.96 54.39 -2.80
N ASN A 572 13.38 54.66 -1.57
CA ASN A 572 14.52 54.00 -0.94
C ASN A 572 14.15 52.64 -0.33
N ILE A 573 12.92 52.17 -0.56
CA ILE A 573 12.40 50.90 -0.08
C ILE A 573 12.67 49.80 -1.11
N THR A 574 13.18 48.65 -0.66
CA THR A 574 13.49 47.53 -1.55
C THR A 574 12.22 46.82 -2.04
N TRP A 575 12.26 46.16 -3.20
CA TRP A 575 11.09 45.43 -3.71
C TRP A 575 10.55 44.35 -2.75
N GLN A 576 11.43 43.63 -2.03
CA GLN A 576 10.97 42.65 -1.03
C GLN A 576 10.22 43.32 0.13
N ASP A 577 10.67 44.49 0.57
CA ASP A 577 10.03 45.22 1.66
C ASP A 577 8.69 45.80 1.21
N ILE A 578 8.58 46.24 -0.06
CA ILE A 578 7.29 46.63 -0.65
C ILE A 578 6.32 45.44 -0.61
N CYS A 579 6.74 44.24 -1.04
CA CYS A 579 5.89 43.05 -1.02
C CYS A 579 5.36 42.70 0.38
N LEU A 580 6.21 42.85 1.42
CA LEU A 580 5.84 42.56 2.81
C LEU A 580 4.94 43.64 3.44
N ASN A 581 5.07 44.91 3.02
CA ASN A 581 4.35 46.04 3.60
C ASN A 581 3.06 46.44 2.83
N LEU A 582 2.86 45.91 1.62
CA LEU A 582 1.63 46.08 0.85
C LEU A 582 0.33 45.74 1.62
N PRO A 583 0.27 44.70 2.49
CA PRO A 583 -0.90 44.46 3.33
C PRO A 583 -1.30 45.68 4.17
N GLY A 584 -0.35 46.34 4.81
CA GLY A 584 -0.59 47.55 5.61
C GLY A 584 -1.09 48.72 4.77
N VAL A 585 -0.50 48.95 3.60
CA VAL A 585 -0.93 49.98 2.62
C VAL A 585 -2.39 49.76 2.23
N LEU A 586 -2.76 48.54 1.83
CA LEU A 586 -4.12 48.23 1.37
C LEU A 586 -5.13 48.26 2.50
N TYR A 587 -4.75 47.88 3.72
CA TYR A 587 -5.61 48.01 4.88
C TYR A 587 -5.98 49.47 5.15
N GLN A 588 -5.00 50.38 5.12
CA GLN A 588 -5.24 51.82 5.27
C GLN A 588 -6.09 52.39 4.12
N VAL A 589 -5.82 52.00 2.87
CA VAL A 589 -6.62 52.40 1.71
C VAL A 589 -8.07 51.91 1.83
N LEU A 590 -8.29 50.66 2.28
CA LEU A 590 -9.63 50.10 2.51
C LEU A 590 -10.37 50.89 3.58
N ILE A 591 -9.75 51.11 4.75
CA ILE A 591 -10.38 51.88 5.84
C ILE A 591 -10.68 53.31 5.42
N ALA A 592 -9.75 53.96 4.73
CA ALA A 592 -9.93 55.31 4.23
C ALA A 592 -11.06 55.39 3.19
N TRP A 593 -11.20 54.37 2.34
CA TRP A 593 -12.32 54.28 1.41
C TRP A 593 -13.64 53.95 2.12
N GLU A 594 -13.61 53.16 3.19
CA GLU A 594 -14.76 52.87 4.07
C GLU A 594 -15.26 54.09 4.82
N LYS A 595 -14.34 54.96 5.28
CA LYS A 595 -14.64 56.23 5.96
C LYS A 595 -14.87 57.41 5.01
N GLU A 596 -14.93 57.16 3.70
CA GLU A 596 -15.13 58.17 2.65
C GLU A 596 -14.06 59.28 2.62
N THR A 597 -12.87 59.03 3.19
CA THR A 597 -11.74 59.96 3.14
C THR A 597 -10.95 59.87 1.83
N LEU A 598 -11.07 58.75 1.11
CA LEU A 598 -10.57 58.58 -0.26
C LEU A 598 -11.72 58.36 -1.24
N SER A 599 -11.66 59.02 -2.40
CA SER A 599 -12.61 58.77 -3.48
C SER A 599 -12.27 57.49 -4.23
N SER A 600 -13.23 56.94 -4.98
CA SER A 600 -12.97 55.79 -5.86
C SER A 600 -11.89 56.09 -6.92
N GLY A 601 -11.71 57.35 -7.31
CA GLY A 601 -10.66 57.77 -8.24
C GLY A 601 -9.27 57.70 -7.61
N ASP A 602 -9.15 58.12 -6.34
CA ASP A 602 -7.89 58.08 -5.59
C ASP A 602 -7.44 56.63 -5.35
N VAL A 603 -8.39 55.77 -4.95
CA VAL A 603 -8.13 54.33 -4.79
C VAL A 603 -7.68 53.72 -6.11
N LYS A 604 -8.37 54.02 -7.21
CA LYS A 604 -7.97 53.55 -8.54
C LYS A 604 -6.55 53.97 -8.89
N ASN A 605 -6.19 55.24 -8.66
CA ASN A 605 -4.85 55.76 -8.94
C ASN A 605 -3.76 55.04 -8.14
N ILE A 606 -3.99 54.81 -6.84
CA ILE A 606 -3.06 54.06 -5.97
C ILE A 606 -2.85 52.64 -6.52
N LEU A 607 -3.93 51.94 -6.88
CA LEU A 607 -3.86 50.58 -7.41
C LEU A 607 -3.17 50.50 -8.78
N ASP A 608 -3.45 51.46 -9.66
CA ASP A 608 -2.77 51.58 -10.96
C ASP A 608 -1.26 51.82 -10.77
N ASN A 609 -0.87 52.63 -9.78
CA ASN A 609 0.53 52.87 -9.44
C ASN A 609 1.24 51.64 -8.85
N ILE A 610 0.54 50.80 -8.06
CA ILE A 610 1.07 49.51 -7.60
C ILE A 610 1.32 48.60 -8.82
N LYS A 611 0.32 48.49 -9.68
CA LYS A 611 0.33 47.58 -10.83
C LYS A 611 1.37 47.94 -11.90
N ARG A 612 1.60 49.23 -12.15
CA ARG A 612 2.58 49.73 -13.12
C ARG A 612 4.04 49.44 -12.73
N ARG A 613 4.32 49.24 -11.44
CA ARG A 613 5.68 48.98 -10.96
C ARG A 613 6.12 47.55 -11.24
N LEU A 614 5.44 46.57 -10.64
CA LEU A 614 5.71 45.15 -10.82
C LEU A 614 4.39 44.37 -10.66
N PHE A 615 4.21 43.30 -11.43
CA PHE A 615 3.00 42.48 -11.31
C PHE A 615 3.00 41.60 -10.05
N SER A 616 4.18 41.25 -9.55
CA SER A 616 4.39 40.62 -8.23
C SER A 616 3.78 41.44 -7.09
N PHE A 617 3.77 42.77 -7.19
CA PHE A 617 3.09 43.64 -6.22
C PHE A 617 1.58 43.46 -6.26
N SER A 618 0.98 43.42 -7.45
CA SER A 618 -0.45 43.13 -7.62
C SER A 618 -0.83 41.76 -7.04
N VAL A 619 0.05 40.76 -7.15
CA VAL A 619 -0.14 39.43 -6.56
C VAL A 619 -0.08 39.49 -5.03
N CYS A 620 0.92 40.16 -4.45
CA CYS A 620 1.02 40.35 -2.99
C CYS A 620 -0.20 41.09 -2.43
N ALA A 621 -0.62 42.14 -3.13
CA ALA A 621 -1.81 42.93 -2.83
C ALA A 621 -3.08 42.07 -2.84
N THR A 622 -3.26 41.28 -3.90
CA THR A 622 -4.41 40.37 -4.04
C THR A 622 -4.44 39.33 -2.92
N SER A 623 -3.29 38.77 -2.54
CA SER A 623 -3.22 37.77 -1.46
C SER A 623 -3.77 38.31 -0.14
N PHE A 624 -3.40 39.54 0.23
CA PHE A 624 -3.97 40.21 1.41
C PHE A 624 -5.47 40.45 1.26
N LEU A 625 -5.93 40.98 0.12
CA LEU A 625 -7.36 41.25 -0.11
C LEU A 625 -8.20 39.96 -0.01
N CYS A 626 -7.69 38.84 -0.54
CA CYS A 626 -8.31 37.52 -0.40
C CYS A 626 -8.38 37.06 1.07
N ALA A 627 -7.30 37.23 1.85
CA ALA A 627 -7.31 36.93 3.28
C ALA A 627 -8.30 37.82 4.06
N TYR A 628 -8.37 39.11 3.72
CA TYR A 628 -9.30 40.07 4.30
C TYR A 628 -10.76 39.69 4.02
N MET A 629 -11.08 39.33 2.77
CA MET A 629 -12.42 38.90 2.36
C MET A 629 -12.94 37.71 3.17
N CYS A 630 -12.08 36.77 3.58
CA CYS A 630 -12.46 35.64 4.43
C CYS A 630 -12.82 36.04 5.87
N SER A 631 -12.50 37.28 6.30
CA SER A 631 -12.66 37.76 7.67
C SER A 631 -13.77 38.80 7.87
N VAL A 632 -14.38 39.29 6.78
CA VAL A 632 -15.39 40.36 6.78
C VAL A 632 -16.78 39.86 6.39
N LYS A 633 -17.81 40.68 6.63
CA LYS A 633 -19.20 40.33 6.29
C LYS A 633 -19.49 40.51 4.80
N GLU A 634 -20.54 39.86 4.31
CA GLU A 634 -20.86 39.84 2.87
C GLU A 634 -21.13 41.23 2.27
N ASN A 635 -21.72 42.15 3.05
CA ASN A 635 -21.97 43.54 2.65
C ASN A 635 -20.70 44.40 2.57
N GLU A 636 -19.59 43.98 3.17
CA GLU A 636 -18.29 44.67 3.18
C GLU A 636 -17.37 44.18 2.03
N LEU A 637 -17.77 43.13 1.30
CA LEU A 637 -16.95 42.52 0.26
C LEU A 637 -16.82 43.34 -1.03
N LEU A 638 -17.72 44.31 -1.27
CA LEU A 638 -17.78 45.04 -2.54
C LEU A 638 -16.48 45.83 -2.82
N LYS A 639 -15.94 46.51 -1.81
CA LYS A 639 -14.72 47.32 -1.93
C LYS A 639 -13.48 46.47 -2.22
N PRO A 640 -13.12 45.45 -1.42
CA PRO A 640 -11.96 44.60 -1.73
C PRO A 640 -12.11 43.86 -3.06
N LEU A 641 -13.32 43.46 -3.46
CA LEU A 641 -13.57 42.89 -4.78
C LEU A 641 -13.25 43.87 -5.92
N ASN A 642 -13.70 45.12 -5.81
CA ASN A 642 -13.39 46.14 -6.81
C ASN A 642 -11.89 46.43 -6.92
N MET A 643 -11.15 46.37 -5.80
CA MET A 643 -9.69 46.51 -5.81
C MET A 643 -9.02 45.36 -6.58
N ILE A 644 -9.47 44.11 -6.37
CA ILE A 644 -9.00 42.95 -7.14
C ILE A 644 -9.34 43.11 -8.63
N GLN A 645 -10.55 43.58 -8.96
CA GLN A 645 -10.93 43.83 -10.37
C GLN A 645 -10.05 44.90 -11.04
N GLN A 646 -9.61 45.91 -10.30
CA GLN A 646 -8.70 46.92 -10.84
C GLN A 646 -7.32 46.33 -11.19
N PHE A 647 -6.80 45.39 -10.39
CA PHE A 647 -5.58 44.66 -10.76
C PHE A 647 -5.75 43.82 -12.03
N LEU A 648 -6.96 43.31 -12.29
CA LEU A 648 -7.31 42.54 -13.49
C LEU A 648 -7.69 43.39 -14.72
N ALA A 649 -7.79 44.71 -14.59
CA ALA A 649 -8.10 45.59 -15.71
C ALA A 649 -6.99 45.51 -16.79
N PRO A 650 -7.27 45.59 -18.10
CA PRO A 650 -6.20 45.68 -19.10
C PRO A 650 -5.46 47.02 -19.01
N PRO A 651 -4.11 47.06 -19.20
CA PRO A 651 -3.35 48.31 -19.30
C PRO A 651 -3.71 49.09 -20.57
N SER A 652 -3.32 50.38 -20.63
CA SER A 652 -3.55 51.20 -21.82
C SER A 652 -2.64 50.78 -23.00
N ALA A 653 -3.02 51.12 -24.23
CA ALA A 653 -2.24 50.77 -25.42
C ALA A 653 -0.82 51.38 -25.43
N GLU A 654 -0.64 52.52 -24.76
CA GLU A 654 0.65 53.22 -24.59
C GLU A 654 1.53 52.55 -23.52
N GLU A 655 0.94 52.04 -22.44
CA GLU A 655 1.67 51.28 -21.41
C GLU A 655 2.19 49.95 -21.98
N MET A 656 1.44 49.34 -22.90
CA MET A 656 1.73 48.02 -23.45
C MET A 656 2.87 48.00 -24.48
N SER A 657 3.23 49.15 -25.07
CA SER A 657 4.33 49.29 -26.05
C SER A 657 5.67 49.68 -25.42
N SER A 658 5.69 50.05 -24.14
CA SER A 658 6.85 50.62 -23.45
C SER A 658 7.84 49.61 -22.85
N GLN A 659 7.45 48.34 -22.69
CA GLN A 659 8.27 47.28 -22.08
C GLN A 659 8.20 45.96 -22.87
N GLU A 660 9.37 45.36 -23.14
CA GLU A 660 9.46 44.00 -23.70
C GLU A 660 8.89 42.95 -22.72
N ASN A 661 8.23 41.92 -23.25
CA ASN A 661 7.67 40.79 -22.49
C ASN A 661 6.62 41.16 -21.41
N ILE A 662 5.93 42.30 -21.56
CA ILE A 662 4.86 42.73 -20.63
C ILE A 662 3.63 41.82 -20.74
N LYS A 663 3.32 41.31 -21.95
CA LYS A 663 2.12 40.54 -22.25
C LYS A 663 2.12 39.20 -21.52
N GLU A 664 3.23 38.50 -21.53
CA GLU A 664 3.41 37.17 -20.92
C GLU A 664 3.37 37.26 -19.40
N ARG A 665 4.08 38.24 -18.81
CA ARG A 665 4.07 38.49 -17.36
C ARG A 665 2.69 38.92 -16.86
N LEU A 666 2.03 39.83 -17.58
CA LEU A 666 0.66 40.25 -17.29
C LEU A 666 -0.30 39.06 -17.35
N GLY A 667 -0.20 38.23 -18.39
CA GLY A 667 -0.99 37.02 -18.56
C GLY A 667 -0.87 36.06 -17.37
N LEU A 668 0.37 35.79 -16.93
CA LEU A 668 0.62 34.93 -15.77
C LEU A 668 0.07 35.56 -14.47
N SER A 669 0.26 36.86 -14.27
CA SER A 669 -0.28 37.56 -13.10
C SER A 669 -1.81 37.49 -13.03
N PHE A 670 -2.50 37.61 -14.16
CA PHE A 670 -3.95 37.49 -14.23
C PHE A 670 -4.41 36.08 -13.88
N GLN A 671 -3.70 35.05 -14.34
CA GLN A 671 -4.02 33.67 -13.97
C GLN A 671 -3.90 33.47 -12.45
N ILE A 672 -2.81 33.96 -11.84
CA ILE A 672 -2.57 33.88 -10.39
C ILE A 672 -3.66 34.59 -9.59
N ILE A 673 -3.96 35.85 -9.94
CA ILE A 673 -4.93 36.69 -9.23
C ILE A 673 -6.34 36.11 -9.35
N ARG A 674 -6.75 35.66 -10.54
CA ARG A 674 -8.07 35.05 -10.74
C ARG A 674 -8.19 33.74 -9.95
N LYS A 675 -7.11 32.96 -9.83
CA LYS A 675 -7.10 31.75 -9.01
C LYS A 675 -7.27 32.07 -7.52
N MET A 676 -6.52 33.04 -6.97
CA MET A 676 -6.70 33.49 -5.57
C MET A 676 -8.13 33.97 -5.30
N GLN A 677 -8.70 34.75 -6.23
CA GLN A 677 -10.07 35.24 -6.12
C GLN A 677 -11.08 34.08 -6.12
N HIS A 678 -10.90 33.11 -7.01
CA HIS A 678 -11.79 31.97 -7.15
C HIS A 678 -11.75 31.03 -5.94
N ASP A 679 -10.56 30.77 -5.38
CA ASP A 679 -10.38 29.90 -4.21
C ASP A 679 -11.09 30.45 -2.97
N VAL A 680 -11.20 31.78 -2.85
CA VAL A 680 -11.98 32.45 -1.80
C VAL A 680 -13.47 32.52 -2.13
N ARG A 681 -13.82 32.72 -3.42
CA ARG A 681 -15.23 32.86 -3.85
C ARG A 681 -15.44 32.30 -5.26
N PRO A 682 -16.06 31.10 -5.41
CA PRO A 682 -16.43 30.55 -6.71
C PRO A 682 -17.45 31.47 -7.41
N THR A 683 -17.20 31.84 -8.67
CA THR A 683 -18.14 32.70 -9.43
C THR A 683 -19.29 31.87 -10.03
N VAL A 684 -20.49 32.46 -10.09
CA VAL A 684 -21.73 31.79 -10.53
C VAL A 684 -21.81 31.59 -12.06
N ASN A 685 -20.91 32.18 -12.85
CA ASN A 685 -21.11 32.33 -14.30
C ASN A 685 -20.13 31.47 -15.14
N PRO A 686 -20.55 30.33 -15.73
CA PRO A 686 -19.66 29.37 -16.39
C PRO A 686 -19.22 29.75 -17.83
N LYS A 687 -19.52 30.97 -18.32
CA LYS A 687 -19.27 31.37 -19.71
C LYS A 687 -17.94 32.10 -19.97
N SER A 688 -17.12 32.35 -18.95
CA SER A 688 -15.78 32.91 -19.17
C SER A 688 -14.82 31.81 -19.64
N ARG A 689 -14.62 31.71 -20.96
CA ARG A 689 -13.55 30.90 -21.55
C ARG A 689 -12.20 31.55 -21.26
N SER A 690 -11.68 31.30 -20.07
CA SER A 690 -10.25 31.31 -19.77
C SER A 690 -10.08 30.75 -18.35
N ILE A 691 -8.93 30.15 -18.08
CA ILE A 691 -8.32 29.83 -16.77
C ILE A 691 -8.44 28.36 -16.34
N THR A 692 -7.26 27.78 -16.20
CA THR A 692 -6.77 26.78 -15.25
C THR A 692 -7.48 26.83 -13.89
N LEU A 693 -8.70 26.28 -13.80
CA LEU A 693 -9.53 26.33 -12.59
C LEU A 693 -9.50 25.00 -11.84
N VAL A 694 -8.54 24.90 -10.92
CA VAL A 694 -8.50 23.86 -9.90
C VAL A 694 -9.53 24.21 -8.81
N GLN A 695 -10.72 23.62 -8.96
CA GLN A 695 -11.64 23.14 -7.92
C GLN A 695 -12.62 24.14 -7.24
N ASN A 696 -13.92 23.78 -7.25
CA ASN A 696 -15.02 24.45 -6.55
C ASN A 696 -15.25 23.81 -5.17
N LEU A 697 -14.88 24.46 -4.07
CA LEU A 697 -15.13 23.95 -2.72
C LEU A 697 -16.57 24.17 -2.21
N VAL A 698 -17.30 25.15 -2.76
CA VAL A 698 -18.69 25.41 -2.38
C VAL A 698 -19.54 25.56 -3.64
N SER A 699 -20.23 24.48 -4.00
CA SER A 699 -21.29 24.51 -5.00
C SER A 699 -22.62 24.82 -4.30
N GLN A 700 -23.47 25.63 -4.93
CA GLN A 700 -24.85 25.82 -4.47
C GLN A 700 -25.74 24.60 -4.73
N THR A 701 -25.26 23.64 -5.55
CA THR A 701 -25.96 22.39 -5.80
C THR A 701 -25.82 21.47 -4.57
N PRO A 702 -26.91 20.82 -4.10
CA PRO A 702 -26.82 19.85 -3.01
C PRO A 702 -25.78 18.76 -3.27
N LEU A 703 -25.06 18.32 -2.23
CA LEU A 703 -23.99 17.32 -2.34
C LEU A 703 -24.47 16.02 -3.01
N MET A 704 -25.71 15.61 -2.72
CA MET A 704 -26.32 14.40 -3.29
C MET A 704 -26.52 14.47 -4.80
N ASP A 705 -26.92 15.61 -5.33
CA ASP A 705 -27.18 15.77 -6.76
C ASP A 705 -25.85 15.80 -7.53
N GLN A 706 -24.86 16.50 -7.00
CA GLN A 706 -23.50 16.47 -7.53
C GLN A 706 -22.92 15.05 -7.55
N PHE A 707 -23.07 14.30 -6.46
CA PHE A 707 -22.64 12.90 -6.41
C PHE A 707 -23.36 12.06 -7.48
N ARG A 708 -24.68 12.18 -7.60
CA ARG A 708 -25.48 11.40 -8.54
C ARG A 708 -25.09 11.66 -9.99
N ASP A 709 -24.85 12.91 -10.36
CA ASP A 709 -24.45 13.28 -11.72
C ASP A 709 -23.03 12.78 -12.03
N VAL A 710 -22.10 12.93 -11.10
CA VAL A 710 -20.73 12.40 -11.26
C VAL A 710 -20.74 10.87 -11.35
N TRP A 711 -21.48 10.20 -10.47
CA TRP A 711 -21.53 8.75 -10.42
C TRP A 711 -22.16 8.16 -11.69
N ARG A 712 -23.20 8.81 -12.25
CA ARG A 712 -23.78 8.42 -13.53
C ARG A 712 -22.71 8.34 -14.62
N THR A 713 -21.89 9.38 -14.74
CA THR A 713 -20.78 9.42 -15.71
C THR A 713 -19.73 8.34 -15.45
N VAL A 714 -19.38 8.08 -14.19
CA VAL A 714 -18.41 7.02 -13.82
C VAL A 714 -18.96 5.63 -14.19
N ASN A 715 -20.23 5.36 -13.87
CA ASN A 715 -20.86 4.07 -14.13
C ASN A 715 -21.02 3.78 -15.63
N GLU A 716 -21.48 4.77 -16.40
CA GLU A 716 -21.65 4.68 -17.86
C GLU A 716 -20.32 4.40 -18.59
N ASN A 717 -19.26 5.09 -18.19
CA ASN A 717 -17.93 4.93 -18.77
C ASN A 717 -17.23 3.64 -18.32
N GLY A 718 -17.47 3.22 -17.07
CA GLY A 718 -16.75 2.10 -16.44
C GLY A 718 -15.31 2.42 -16.06
N TRP A 719 -14.96 3.69 -15.91
CA TRP A 719 -13.67 4.18 -15.43
C TRP A 719 -13.87 5.55 -14.79
N LEU A 720 -12.82 6.16 -14.22
CA LEU A 720 -12.94 7.42 -13.47
C LEU A 720 -12.41 8.60 -14.29
N PRO A 721 -13.28 9.47 -14.84
CA PRO A 721 -12.88 10.75 -15.40
C PRO A 721 -12.09 11.61 -14.41
N ILE A 722 -11.09 12.33 -14.89
CA ILE A 722 -10.25 13.19 -14.03
C ILE A 722 -11.08 14.30 -13.38
N ARG A 723 -12.02 14.88 -14.13
CA ARG A 723 -12.99 15.86 -13.58
C ARG A 723 -13.92 15.24 -12.52
N ALA A 724 -14.31 13.98 -12.69
CA ALA A 724 -15.12 13.28 -11.70
C ALA A 724 -14.34 13.07 -10.39
N ALA A 725 -13.07 12.68 -10.48
CA ALA A 725 -12.18 12.54 -9.32
C ALA A 725 -12.05 13.86 -8.53
N GLN A 726 -11.90 14.99 -9.22
CA GLN A 726 -11.83 16.32 -8.59
C GLN A 726 -13.12 16.70 -7.85
N ILE A 727 -14.28 16.37 -8.43
CA ILE A 727 -15.57 16.64 -7.76
C ILE A 727 -15.72 15.72 -6.55
N LEU A 728 -15.33 14.45 -6.66
CA LEU A 728 -15.36 13.50 -5.53
C LEU A 728 -14.41 13.92 -4.39
N GLU A 729 -13.24 14.48 -4.70
CA GLU A 729 -12.34 15.10 -3.71
C GLU A 729 -13.04 16.27 -2.99
N SER A 730 -13.72 17.14 -3.74
CA SER A 730 -14.46 18.27 -3.18
C SER A 730 -15.64 17.79 -2.31
N LEU A 731 -16.33 16.74 -2.73
CA LEU A 731 -17.41 16.10 -1.97
C LEU A 731 -16.89 15.41 -0.70
N LEU A 732 -15.68 14.81 -0.73
CA LEU A 732 -15.02 14.27 0.45
C LEU A 732 -14.76 15.37 1.48
N HIS A 733 -14.26 16.52 1.05
CA HIS A 733 -14.01 17.65 1.94
C HIS A 733 -15.29 18.28 2.50
N ALA A 734 -16.36 18.34 1.71
CA ALA A 734 -17.63 18.94 2.13
C ALA A 734 -18.51 18.00 2.98
N GLY A 735 -18.63 16.73 2.60
CA GLY A 735 -19.48 15.73 3.27
C GLY A 735 -18.75 14.89 4.32
N GLY A 736 -17.42 14.81 4.26
CA GLY A 736 -16.60 13.95 5.11
C GLY A 736 -16.50 12.50 4.62
N ALA A 737 -15.50 11.77 5.14
CA ALA A 737 -15.19 10.40 4.73
C ALA A 737 -16.35 9.42 4.94
N ALA A 738 -17.06 9.50 6.06
CA ALA A 738 -18.19 8.63 6.36
C ALA A 738 -19.35 8.83 5.38
N TRP A 739 -19.66 10.07 5.02
CA TRP A 739 -20.72 10.38 4.05
C TRP A 739 -20.37 9.82 2.67
N LEU A 740 -19.18 10.15 2.14
CA LEU A 740 -18.77 9.72 0.81
C LEU A 740 -18.67 8.19 0.73
N THR A 741 -18.06 7.56 1.73
CA THR A 741 -17.94 6.09 1.80
C THR A 741 -19.33 5.44 1.81
N THR A 742 -20.27 5.96 2.60
CA THR A 742 -21.65 5.44 2.62
C THR A 742 -22.30 5.54 1.23
N ARG A 743 -22.18 6.68 0.55
CA ARG A 743 -22.75 6.87 -0.79
C ARG A 743 -22.16 5.93 -1.82
N LEU A 744 -20.84 5.74 -1.81
CA LEU A 744 -20.16 4.81 -2.72
C LEU A 744 -20.56 3.34 -2.48
N LEU A 745 -20.69 2.94 -1.22
CA LEU A 745 -21.13 1.58 -0.85
C LEU A 745 -22.58 1.31 -1.27
N GLU A 746 -23.47 2.30 -1.15
CA GLU A 746 -24.84 2.16 -1.64
C GLU A 746 -24.89 1.88 -3.15
N GLU A 747 -23.96 2.40 -3.94
CA GLU A 747 -23.89 2.11 -5.38
C GLU A 747 -23.45 0.66 -5.67
N ILE A 748 -22.54 0.10 -4.86
CA ILE A 748 -22.21 -1.35 -4.95
C ILE A 748 -23.45 -2.20 -4.64
N LEU A 749 -24.21 -1.82 -3.61
CA LEU A 749 -25.39 -2.56 -3.19
C LEU A 749 -26.55 -2.49 -4.21
N LYS A 750 -26.60 -1.46 -5.06
CA LYS A 750 -27.58 -1.35 -6.16
C LYS A 750 -27.30 -2.33 -7.31
N CYS A 751 -26.07 -2.81 -7.45
CA CYS A 751 -25.73 -3.79 -8.48
C CYS A 751 -26.48 -5.11 -8.20
N LYS A 752 -26.92 -5.80 -9.26
CA LYS A 752 -27.61 -7.10 -9.17
C LYS A 752 -26.71 -8.27 -9.52
N TYR A 753 -25.75 -8.06 -10.42
CA TYR A 753 -24.84 -9.10 -10.89
C TYR A 753 -23.45 -8.95 -10.26
N ILE A 754 -22.83 -10.07 -9.90
CA ILE A 754 -21.51 -10.07 -9.24
C ILE A 754 -20.42 -9.42 -10.10
N HIS A 755 -20.50 -9.55 -11.43
CA HIS A 755 -19.59 -8.87 -12.35
C HIS A 755 -19.65 -7.34 -12.19
N ASP A 756 -20.86 -6.78 -12.17
CA ASP A 756 -21.07 -5.33 -12.02
C ASP A 756 -20.73 -4.85 -10.61
N MET A 757 -21.00 -5.67 -9.59
CA MET A 757 -20.56 -5.41 -8.21
C MET A 757 -19.05 -5.33 -8.10
N MET A 758 -18.31 -6.28 -8.70
CA MET A 758 -16.84 -6.31 -8.68
C MET A 758 -16.25 -5.14 -9.45
N LYS A 759 -16.78 -4.83 -10.65
CA LYS A 759 -16.43 -3.62 -11.41
C LYS A 759 -16.62 -2.36 -10.55
N THR A 760 -17.78 -2.24 -9.93
CA THR A 760 -18.12 -1.06 -9.11
C THR A 760 -17.23 -0.99 -7.87
N MET A 761 -16.97 -2.12 -7.22
CA MET A 761 -16.10 -2.22 -6.06
C MET A 761 -14.66 -1.79 -6.38
N ASP A 762 -14.11 -2.20 -7.53
CA ASP A 762 -12.78 -1.78 -7.98
C ASP A 762 -12.69 -0.25 -8.14
N ILE A 763 -13.70 0.38 -8.75
CA ILE A 763 -13.77 1.84 -8.91
C ILE A 763 -13.94 2.52 -7.54
N VAL A 764 -14.82 2.01 -6.68
CA VAL A 764 -15.01 2.53 -5.31
C VAL A 764 -13.72 2.43 -4.52
N PHE A 765 -13.06 1.27 -4.52
CA PHE A 765 -11.78 1.06 -3.84
C PHE A 765 -10.75 2.10 -4.27
N ALA A 766 -10.65 2.38 -5.57
CA ALA A 766 -9.77 3.44 -6.07
C ALA A 766 -10.20 4.84 -5.60
N ILE A 767 -11.50 5.18 -5.62
CA ILE A 767 -11.99 6.48 -5.12
C ILE A 767 -11.71 6.65 -3.62
N LEU A 768 -11.81 5.60 -2.82
CA LEU A 768 -11.48 5.65 -1.39
C LEU A 768 -9.99 6.00 -1.14
N HIS A 769 -9.12 5.93 -2.15
CA HIS A 769 -7.75 6.43 -2.05
C HIS A 769 -7.63 7.96 -2.05
N LEU A 770 -8.73 8.69 -2.27
CA LEU A 770 -8.76 10.14 -2.04
C LEU A 770 -8.31 10.46 -0.60
N ASP A 771 -8.72 9.63 0.37
CA ASP A 771 -8.10 9.51 1.68
C ASP A 771 -8.29 8.08 2.20
N ILE A 772 -7.34 7.20 1.89
CA ILE A 772 -7.45 5.78 2.25
C ILE A 772 -7.48 5.56 3.77
N GLU A 773 -6.82 6.41 4.56
CA GLU A 773 -6.76 6.24 6.01
C GLU A 773 -8.11 6.58 6.65
N LEU A 774 -8.64 7.78 6.38
CA LEU A 774 -9.93 8.21 6.93
C LEU A 774 -11.10 7.41 6.36
N SER A 775 -11.03 7.04 5.07
CA SER A 775 -12.08 6.23 4.44
C SER A 775 -12.14 4.83 5.02
N THR A 776 -10.98 4.19 5.29
CA THR A 776 -10.94 2.86 5.92
C THR A 776 -11.44 2.92 7.36
N GLU A 777 -11.07 3.95 8.13
CA GLU A 777 -11.59 4.15 9.48
C GLU A 777 -13.12 4.31 9.48
N ALA A 778 -13.66 5.17 8.63
CA ALA A 778 -15.10 5.36 8.50
C ALA A 778 -15.81 4.09 8.04
N LEU A 779 -15.24 3.36 7.08
CA LEU A 779 -15.75 2.09 6.57
C LEU A 779 -15.93 1.06 7.69
N LEU A 780 -14.90 0.88 8.53
CA LEU A 780 -14.87 -0.14 9.58
C LEU A 780 -15.64 0.25 10.85
N THR A 781 -15.76 1.55 11.16
CA THR A 781 -16.36 2.01 12.43
C THR A 781 -17.82 2.46 12.29
N GLN A 782 -18.18 3.07 11.16
CA GLN A 782 -19.48 3.72 10.98
C GLN A 782 -20.31 3.04 9.90
N VAL A 783 -19.73 2.79 8.73
CA VAL A 783 -20.51 2.39 7.55
C VAL A 783 -20.88 0.91 7.57
N VAL A 784 -19.90 0.00 7.55
CA VAL A 784 -20.17 -1.45 7.50
C VAL A 784 -20.93 -1.97 8.72
N PRO A 785 -20.56 -1.59 9.97
CA PRO A 785 -21.35 -1.98 11.14
C PRO A 785 -22.81 -1.57 11.03
N ALA A 786 -23.09 -0.32 10.64
CA ALA A 786 -24.46 0.17 10.48
C ALA A 786 -25.21 -0.58 9.38
N MET A 787 -24.57 -0.87 8.24
CA MET A 787 -25.23 -1.60 7.15
C MET A 787 -25.58 -3.04 7.52
N ILE A 788 -24.67 -3.76 8.20
CA ILE A 788 -24.90 -5.15 8.60
C ILE A 788 -25.89 -5.25 9.77
N GLN A 789 -25.90 -4.26 10.68
CA GLN A 789 -26.80 -4.27 11.84
C GLN A 789 -28.22 -3.82 11.51
N ASN A 790 -28.37 -2.77 10.68
CA ASN A 790 -29.67 -2.11 10.47
C ASN A 790 -30.49 -2.71 9.32
N ARG A 791 -29.90 -3.48 8.41
CA ARG A 791 -30.64 -4.11 7.31
C ARG A 791 -31.18 -5.49 7.72
N GLN A 792 -32.49 -5.65 7.62
CA GLN A 792 -33.16 -6.96 7.76
C GLN A 792 -32.96 -7.76 6.46
N GLY A 793 -32.92 -9.09 6.57
CA GLY A 793 -32.34 -10.02 5.58
C GLY A 793 -32.97 -10.13 4.18
N GLU A 794 -33.66 -9.11 3.69
CA GLU A 794 -34.17 -9.04 2.30
C GLU A 794 -33.33 -8.14 1.37
N ASP A 795 -32.40 -7.33 1.91
CA ASP A 795 -31.68 -6.30 1.13
C ASP A 795 -30.20 -6.63 0.78
N ILE A 796 -29.58 -7.60 1.45
CA ILE A 796 -28.15 -7.94 1.29
C ILE A 796 -27.98 -9.46 1.22
N ASP A 797 -27.69 -9.97 0.02
CA ASP A 797 -27.57 -11.40 -0.27
C ASP A 797 -26.09 -11.85 -0.45
N GLU A 798 -25.91 -13.13 -0.80
CA GLU A 798 -24.61 -13.81 -0.82
C GLU A 798 -23.54 -13.28 -1.80
N PRO A 799 -23.80 -12.53 -2.90
CA PRO A 799 -22.70 -11.85 -3.59
C PRO A 799 -22.33 -10.50 -2.92
N HIS A 800 -23.28 -9.80 -2.29
CA HIS A 800 -23.02 -8.47 -1.72
C HIS A 800 -22.11 -8.52 -0.49
N LEU A 801 -22.34 -9.48 0.41
CA LEU A 801 -21.52 -9.65 1.62
C LEU A 801 -20.06 -9.94 1.28
N HIS A 802 -19.84 -10.77 0.26
CA HIS A 802 -18.52 -11.13 -0.22
C HIS A 802 -17.76 -9.92 -0.76
N VAL A 803 -18.42 -9.14 -1.63
CA VAL A 803 -17.84 -7.92 -2.21
C VAL A 803 -17.57 -6.88 -1.14
N LEU A 804 -18.45 -6.75 -0.14
CA LEU A 804 -18.27 -5.83 0.98
C LEU A 804 -17.08 -6.24 1.87
N ALA A 805 -16.97 -7.53 2.19
CA ALA A 805 -15.86 -8.07 2.96
C ALA A 805 -14.53 -7.86 2.22
N ARG A 806 -14.53 -8.09 0.89
CA ARG A 806 -13.38 -7.84 0.01
C ARG A 806 -12.96 -6.39 0.01
N LEU A 807 -13.89 -5.46 -0.16
CA LEU A 807 -13.60 -4.03 -0.13
C LEU A 807 -12.96 -3.63 1.21
N CYS A 808 -13.48 -4.12 2.33
CA CYS A 808 -12.90 -3.86 3.65
C CYS A 808 -11.46 -4.35 3.76
N VAL A 809 -11.20 -5.60 3.32
CA VAL A 809 -9.86 -6.19 3.34
C VAL A 809 -8.90 -5.43 2.43
N TYR A 810 -9.32 -5.06 1.22
CA TYR A 810 -8.51 -4.26 0.29
C TYR A 810 -8.16 -2.90 0.90
N CYS A 811 -9.13 -2.22 1.53
CA CYS A 811 -8.92 -0.96 2.22
C CYS A 811 -7.95 -1.10 3.40
N ILE A 812 -8.08 -2.14 4.23
CA ILE A 812 -7.14 -2.44 5.33
C ILE A 812 -5.72 -2.64 4.81
N ILE A 813 -5.54 -3.49 3.80
CA ILE A 813 -4.22 -3.77 3.22
C ILE A 813 -3.61 -2.48 2.65
N SER A 814 -4.39 -1.69 1.91
CA SER A 814 -3.91 -0.43 1.35
C SER A 814 -3.56 0.61 2.43
N ALA A 815 -4.35 0.73 3.49
CA ALA A 815 -4.07 1.62 4.61
C ALA A 815 -2.79 1.23 5.36
N VAL A 816 -2.56 -0.07 5.57
CA VAL A 816 -1.32 -0.60 6.18
C VAL A 816 -0.10 -0.32 5.30
N GLU A 817 -0.22 -0.51 3.98
CA GLU A 817 0.90 -0.32 3.05
C GLU A 817 1.21 1.17 2.78
N THR A 818 0.23 2.06 2.79
CA THR A 818 0.40 3.51 2.53
C THR A 818 1.40 4.16 3.51
N ARG A 819 1.51 3.64 4.73
CA ARG A 819 2.47 4.10 5.76
C ARG A 819 3.94 3.90 5.36
N HIS A 820 4.26 2.86 4.61
CA HIS A 820 5.64 2.54 4.26
C HIS A 820 6.30 3.66 3.42
N TYR A 821 5.48 4.45 2.71
CA TYR A 821 5.96 5.47 1.77
C TYR A 821 6.13 6.85 2.40
N ARG A 822 5.21 7.27 3.28
CA ARG A 822 5.36 8.53 4.03
C ARG A 822 6.61 8.53 4.92
N ASN A 823 7.02 7.39 5.47
CA ASN A 823 8.24 7.31 6.28
C ASN A 823 9.55 7.27 5.44
N PHE A 824 9.50 6.76 4.21
CA PHE A 824 10.68 6.69 3.33
C PHE A 824 11.14 8.08 2.85
N SER A 825 10.21 9.03 2.65
CA SER A 825 10.53 10.41 2.29
C SER A 825 11.22 11.18 3.42
N TYR A 826 10.98 10.81 4.69
CA TYR A 826 11.67 11.38 5.84
C TYR A 826 13.01 10.70 6.17
N GLN A 827 13.16 9.39 5.92
CA GLN A 827 14.35 8.64 6.35
C GLN A 827 15.56 8.69 5.38
N LYS A 828 15.38 9.06 4.11
CA LYS A 828 16.53 9.26 3.18
C LYS A 828 17.41 10.49 3.48
N LYS A 829 17.09 11.30 4.50
CA LYS A 829 17.86 12.51 4.89
C LYS A 829 19.10 12.26 5.76
N ARG A 830 19.58 11.02 5.93
CA ARG A 830 20.88 10.75 6.57
C ARG A 830 21.75 9.85 5.69
N SER A 831 22.35 10.43 4.66
CA SER A 831 23.63 9.95 4.13
C SER A 831 24.54 11.17 3.98
N ARG A 832 25.68 11.09 4.65
CA ARG A 832 26.71 12.14 4.77
C ARG A 832 27.29 12.47 3.40
N SER A 833 27.43 13.76 3.12
CA SER A 833 28.33 14.30 2.09
C SER A 833 29.76 14.36 2.64
N HIS A 834 30.66 13.58 2.05
CA HIS A 834 32.12 13.79 2.01
C HIS A 834 32.40 14.16 0.54
N ASP A 835 33.06 15.25 0.15
CA ASP A 835 34.45 15.64 0.45
C ASP A 835 34.69 17.15 0.20
N GLY A 836 35.69 17.73 0.88
CA GLY A 836 36.30 19.01 0.50
C GLY A 836 36.80 19.90 1.65
N ASP A 837 37.81 19.42 2.39
CA ASP A 837 38.91 20.09 3.12
C ASP A 837 38.78 21.42 3.92
N ASP A 838 39.31 21.28 5.14
CA ASP A 838 40.18 22.17 5.93
C ASP A 838 39.65 23.16 6.99
N MET A 839 40.24 22.95 8.19
CA MET A 839 40.43 23.80 9.37
C MET A 839 39.23 24.56 9.95
N ASP A 840 38.76 24.16 11.13
CA ASP A 840 39.22 24.82 12.36
C ASP A 840 38.74 24.19 13.69
N LEU A 841 39.60 24.42 14.67
CA LEU A 841 39.71 23.94 16.05
C LEU A 841 38.67 24.54 17.01
N ASN A 842 37.98 23.73 17.83
CA ASN A 842 38.00 23.80 19.32
C ASN A 842 36.83 23.12 20.08
N ASN A 843 37.24 22.21 20.97
CA ASN A 843 36.87 22.02 22.38
C ASN A 843 35.40 21.83 22.84
N THR A 844 35.15 20.56 23.18
CA THR A 844 34.62 20.02 24.45
C THR A 844 34.28 20.99 25.60
N VAL A 845 33.14 20.76 26.28
CA VAL A 845 33.10 20.60 27.74
C VAL A 845 32.00 19.58 28.14
N LYS A 846 32.42 18.46 28.73
CA LYS A 846 31.62 17.59 29.62
C LYS A 846 31.77 18.12 31.06
N MET A 847 30.67 18.28 31.80
CA MET A 847 30.61 18.27 33.27
C MET A 847 29.14 18.06 33.67
N ARG A 848 28.75 17.52 34.83
CA ARG A 848 29.16 16.41 35.70
C ARG A 848 27.98 16.30 36.69
N LYS A 849 27.48 15.09 36.97
CA LYS A 849 26.43 14.83 37.96
C LYS A 849 26.90 15.20 39.37
N ILE A 850 25.99 15.74 40.17
CA ILE A 850 26.05 15.73 41.65
C ILE A 850 24.88 14.88 42.13
N ASN A 851 25.20 13.82 42.87
CA ASN A 851 24.28 13.02 43.68
C ASN A 851 24.09 13.69 45.05
N THR A 852 22.91 13.54 45.63
CA THR A 852 22.72 13.55 47.08
C THR A 852 21.72 12.45 47.44
N ASP A 853 22.19 11.54 48.28
CA ASP A 853 21.50 10.36 48.81
C ASP A 853 20.40 10.73 49.82
N SER A 854 19.33 9.93 49.92
CA SER A 854 19.07 9.04 51.08
C SER A 854 17.64 8.49 51.14
N SER A 855 17.54 7.16 51.35
CA SER A 855 16.46 6.34 51.96
C SER A 855 15.08 6.28 51.24
N ASP A 856 14.40 5.15 51.02
CA ASP A 856 14.58 3.74 51.41
C ASP A 856 13.70 2.82 50.52
N ASN A 857 14.16 1.58 50.35
CA ASN A 857 13.43 0.32 50.13
C ASN A 857 12.44 0.15 48.95
N SER A 858 12.91 -0.49 47.87
CA SER A 858 12.76 -1.97 47.69
C SER A 858 13.51 -2.46 46.44
N SER A 859 14.48 -3.35 46.68
CA SER A 859 15.30 -4.20 45.78
C SER A 859 14.55 -4.80 44.57
N SER A 860 14.99 -4.60 43.31
CA SER A 860 16.17 -5.19 42.60
C SER A 860 15.94 -6.68 42.29
N ASN A 861 16.04 -7.24 41.09
CA ASN A 861 17.11 -7.23 40.07
C ASN A 861 16.63 -8.23 38.96
N ASP A 862 17.06 -8.32 37.70
CA ASP A 862 18.36 -8.07 37.07
C ASP A 862 18.20 -7.88 35.54
N PHE A 863 19.05 -7.02 35.00
CA PHE A 863 19.52 -7.03 33.62
C PHE A 863 20.45 -8.23 33.41
N LEU A 864 20.44 -8.83 32.21
CA LEU A 864 21.47 -9.62 31.49
C LEU A 864 20.70 -10.59 30.56
N GLY A 865 20.92 -10.71 29.26
CA GLY A 865 22.05 -10.34 28.42
C GLY A 865 21.63 -10.37 26.95
N ASP A 866 22.11 -9.35 26.23
CA ASP A 866 22.08 -9.28 24.77
C ASP A 866 23.14 -10.26 24.24
N SER A 867 22.70 -11.38 23.66
CA SER A 867 23.52 -12.14 22.72
C SER A 867 22.60 -12.81 21.72
N ASN A 868 22.55 -12.28 20.49
CA ASN A 868 22.24 -13.04 19.28
C ASN A 868 22.69 -12.21 18.06
N LEU A 869 24.00 -11.98 18.00
CA LEU A 869 24.71 -11.97 16.73
C LEU A 869 24.84 -13.45 16.31
N PHE A 870 24.49 -13.72 15.05
CA PHE A 870 24.53 -15.00 14.31
C PHE A 870 23.14 -15.54 13.93
N ASN A 871 22.64 -15.09 12.78
CA ASN A 871 22.09 -16.02 11.80
C ASN A 871 22.12 -15.41 10.40
N THR A 872 23.24 -15.62 9.70
CA THR A 872 23.36 -15.49 8.24
C THR A 872 22.88 -16.79 7.61
N HIS A 873 21.60 -16.87 7.26
CA HIS A 873 21.13 -17.77 6.20
C HIS A 873 20.00 -17.11 5.42
N ALA A 874 20.10 -17.27 4.10
CA ALA A 874 19.33 -16.61 3.07
C ALA A 874 17.81 -16.68 3.28
N SER A 875 17.17 -15.51 3.37
CA SER A 875 15.76 -15.34 3.01
C SER A 875 15.62 -14.09 2.17
N THR A 876 15.05 -14.29 0.99
CA THR A 876 14.86 -13.32 -0.08
C THR A 876 13.82 -12.27 0.30
N HIS A 877 14.19 -11.00 0.12
CA HIS A 877 13.34 -9.81 -0.07
C HIS A 877 11.99 -9.73 0.69
N LEU A 878 12.02 -9.19 1.91
CA LEU A 878 10.89 -8.43 2.46
C LEU A 878 11.40 -7.13 3.08
N ARG A 879 10.89 -6.00 2.56
CA ARG A 879 11.07 -4.68 3.16
C ARG A 879 10.56 -4.73 4.61
N ASN A 880 11.39 -4.32 5.56
CA ASN A 880 11.07 -4.26 6.99
C ASN A 880 9.69 -3.64 7.23
N THR A 881 8.72 -4.46 7.66
CA THR A 881 7.43 -4.02 8.16
C THR A 881 7.64 -3.27 9.48
N PRO A 882 7.09 -2.05 9.67
CA PRO A 882 7.16 -1.37 10.94
C PRO A 882 6.34 -2.14 12.00
N ASN A 883 6.90 -2.31 13.20
CA ASN A 883 6.37 -3.20 14.25
C ASN A 883 5.02 -2.82 14.89
N GLN A 884 4.36 -1.73 14.48
CA GLN A 884 3.13 -1.24 15.13
C GLN A 884 2.16 -0.63 14.11
N LEU A 885 0.84 -0.69 14.31
CA LEU A 885 -0.15 -0.03 13.44
C LEU A 885 -0.32 1.45 13.85
N LYS A 886 -0.86 2.30 12.96
CA LYS A 886 -1.32 3.65 13.36
C LYS A 886 -2.49 3.47 14.33
N GLU A 887 -2.51 4.24 15.41
CA GLU A 887 -3.50 4.11 16.49
C GLU A 887 -4.94 4.16 15.98
N SER A 888 -5.29 5.10 15.09
CA SER A 888 -6.65 5.22 14.55
C SER A 888 -7.11 3.99 13.75
N LEU A 889 -6.21 3.44 12.92
CA LEU A 889 -6.48 2.22 12.16
C LEU A 889 -6.56 0.99 13.08
N GLN A 890 -5.66 0.87 14.06
CA GLN A 890 -5.69 -0.19 15.05
C GLN A 890 -7.01 -0.20 15.84
N ASN A 891 -7.44 0.98 16.32
CA ASN A 891 -8.70 1.14 17.03
C ASN A 891 -9.90 0.76 16.15
N SER A 892 -9.87 1.14 14.87
CA SER A 892 -10.91 0.78 13.88
C SER A 892 -11.01 -0.72 13.66
N ILE A 893 -9.85 -1.41 13.52
CA ILE A 893 -9.79 -2.87 13.34
C ILE A 893 -10.28 -3.59 14.61
N GLN A 894 -9.84 -3.15 15.80
CA GLN A 894 -10.30 -3.72 17.06
C GLN A 894 -11.81 -3.53 17.26
N TYR A 895 -12.34 -2.38 16.84
CA TYR A 895 -13.77 -2.10 16.88
C TYR A 895 -14.56 -3.08 16.01
N ILE A 896 -14.20 -3.25 14.73
CA ILE A 896 -14.93 -4.18 13.84
C ILE A 896 -14.81 -5.64 14.32
N PHE A 897 -13.67 -6.05 14.86
CA PHE A 897 -13.51 -7.38 15.45
C PHE A 897 -14.37 -7.59 16.71
N LYS A 898 -14.56 -6.56 17.53
CA LYS A 898 -15.50 -6.60 18.66
C LYS A 898 -16.95 -6.76 18.16
N ILE A 899 -17.32 -6.11 17.05
CA ILE A 899 -18.62 -6.32 16.41
C ILE A 899 -18.76 -7.76 15.89
N PHE A 900 -17.70 -8.33 15.29
CA PHE A 900 -17.73 -9.73 14.84
C PHE A 900 -17.94 -10.70 15.99
N GLN A 901 -17.34 -10.46 17.16
CA GLN A 901 -17.62 -11.29 18.34
C GLN A 901 -19.10 -11.24 18.73
N GLN A 902 -19.76 -10.09 18.63
CA GLN A 902 -21.20 -9.96 18.90
C GLN A 902 -22.03 -10.77 17.90
N PHE A 903 -21.65 -10.77 16.61
CA PHE A 903 -22.32 -11.58 15.59
C PHE A 903 -22.21 -13.09 15.83
N LEU A 904 -21.14 -13.53 16.51
CA LEU A 904 -20.88 -14.93 16.81
C LEU A 904 -21.43 -15.40 18.17
N GLN A 905 -22.19 -14.56 18.89
CA GLN A 905 -22.85 -14.98 20.15
C GLN A 905 -24.10 -15.85 19.93
N THR A 906 -24.51 -16.07 18.68
CA THR A 906 -25.70 -16.85 18.33
C THR A 906 -25.33 -18.28 17.95
N ASP A 907 -26.14 -19.25 18.35
CA ASP A 907 -25.97 -20.67 17.96
C ASP A 907 -26.49 -21.00 16.54
N LYS A 908 -26.92 -19.99 15.77
CA LYS A 908 -27.52 -20.17 14.44
C LYS A 908 -26.62 -19.59 13.36
N LEU A 909 -26.46 -20.32 12.26
CA LEU A 909 -25.85 -19.80 11.05
C LEU A 909 -26.71 -18.63 10.52
N SER A 910 -26.06 -17.50 10.24
CA SER A 910 -26.70 -16.31 9.69
C SER A 910 -25.78 -15.63 8.69
N LEU A 911 -26.34 -14.73 7.87
CA LEU A 911 -25.58 -13.89 6.94
C LEU A 911 -24.45 -13.11 7.64
N LYS A 912 -24.66 -12.70 8.90
CA LYS A 912 -23.65 -12.00 9.71
C LYS A 912 -22.45 -12.91 10.01
N VAL A 913 -22.71 -14.18 10.32
CA VAL A 913 -21.65 -15.19 10.56
C VAL A 913 -20.87 -15.44 9.26
N TYR A 914 -21.58 -15.55 8.13
CA TYR A 914 -20.97 -15.75 6.82
C TYR A 914 -20.07 -14.57 6.40
N PHE A 915 -20.50 -13.33 6.67
CA PHE A 915 -19.68 -12.14 6.46
C PHE A 915 -18.37 -12.19 7.27
N VAL A 916 -18.43 -12.59 8.56
CA VAL A 916 -17.22 -12.74 9.40
C VAL A 916 -16.27 -13.77 8.81
N TYR A 917 -16.80 -14.91 8.37
CA TYR A 917 -15.99 -15.93 7.70
C TYR A 917 -15.35 -15.42 6.41
N GLN A 918 -16.12 -14.81 5.51
CA GLN A 918 -15.60 -14.24 4.26
C GLN A 918 -14.53 -13.18 4.53
N PHE A 919 -14.74 -12.29 5.49
CA PHE A 919 -13.77 -11.27 5.88
C PHE A 919 -12.45 -11.88 6.34
N VAL A 920 -12.49 -12.83 7.28
CA VAL A 920 -11.28 -13.44 7.86
C VAL A 920 -10.52 -14.25 6.81
N SER A 921 -11.25 -15.01 5.98
CA SER A 921 -10.67 -15.78 4.88
C SER A 921 -10.01 -14.89 3.83
N LEU A 922 -10.67 -13.80 3.41
CA LEU A 922 -10.12 -12.83 2.46
C LEU A 922 -8.91 -12.10 3.03
N LEU A 923 -8.89 -11.81 4.34
CA LEU A 923 -7.75 -11.17 4.99
C LEU A 923 -6.48 -12.01 4.83
N VAL A 924 -6.58 -13.32 5.03
CA VAL A 924 -5.48 -14.27 4.81
C VAL A 924 -5.15 -14.43 3.33
N GLU A 925 -6.17 -14.63 2.49
CA GLU A 925 -6.01 -14.87 1.04
C GLU A 925 -5.31 -13.69 0.33
N CYS A 926 -5.74 -12.46 0.63
CA CYS A 926 -5.23 -11.24 -0.01
C CYS A 926 -3.97 -10.69 0.69
N GLY A 927 -3.88 -10.85 2.01
CA GLY A 927 -2.89 -10.18 2.84
C GLY A 927 -1.58 -10.93 3.05
N GLN A 928 -1.61 -12.28 3.04
CA GLN A 928 -0.45 -13.13 3.32
C GLN A 928 0.31 -12.68 4.59
N GLU A 929 1.64 -12.59 4.57
CA GLU A 929 2.46 -12.14 5.72
C GLU A 929 2.23 -10.66 6.13
N ARG A 930 1.64 -9.82 5.27
CA ARG A 930 1.55 -8.37 5.49
C ARG A 930 0.43 -7.98 6.45
N VAL A 931 -0.61 -8.81 6.53
CA VAL A 931 -1.73 -8.62 7.47
C VAL A 931 -1.43 -9.18 8.85
N ARG A 932 -0.23 -9.70 9.11
CA ARG A 932 0.14 -10.26 10.41
C ARG A 932 -0.12 -9.30 11.58
N LEU A 933 0.15 -8.01 11.41
CA LEU A 933 -0.15 -7.00 12.43
C LEU A 933 -1.65 -6.81 12.66
N VAL A 934 -2.47 -7.03 11.62
CA VAL A 934 -3.95 -7.01 11.69
C VAL A 934 -4.45 -8.28 12.37
N LEU A 935 -3.91 -9.45 11.98
CA LEU A 935 -4.25 -10.75 12.56
C LEU A 935 -3.92 -10.83 14.05
N ASN A 936 -2.84 -10.16 14.51
CA ASN A 936 -2.51 -10.05 15.94
C ASN A 936 -3.58 -9.32 16.77
N LEU A 937 -4.51 -8.59 16.14
CA LEU A 937 -5.64 -7.95 16.81
C LEU A 937 -6.87 -8.87 16.87
N LEU A 938 -6.85 -10.04 16.25
CA LEU A 938 -7.96 -10.99 16.30
C LEU A 938 -8.25 -11.41 17.74
N PRO A 939 -9.51 -11.33 18.18
CA PRO A 939 -9.87 -11.77 19.51
C PRO A 939 -9.71 -13.29 19.67
N THR A 940 -9.19 -13.74 20.82
CA THR A 940 -8.80 -15.13 21.06
C THR A 940 -9.90 -16.17 20.83
N ASN A 941 -11.16 -15.82 21.08
CA ASN A 941 -12.28 -16.75 20.98
C ASN A 941 -13.03 -16.65 19.65
N LEU A 942 -12.67 -15.69 18.77
CA LEU A 942 -13.42 -15.40 17.54
C LEU A 942 -13.50 -16.64 16.64
N ILE A 943 -12.35 -17.25 16.34
CA ILE A 943 -12.25 -18.41 15.45
C ILE A 943 -12.91 -19.64 16.09
N SER A 944 -12.67 -19.87 17.38
CA SER A 944 -13.32 -20.97 18.11
C SER A 944 -14.85 -20.88 18.10
N ASN A 945 -15.42 -19.66 18.15
CA ASN A 945 -16.86 -19.44 18.07
C ASN A 945 -17.35 -19.59 16.63
N LEU A 946 -16.58 -19.09 15.65
CA LEU A 946 -16.89 -19.26 14.23
C LEU A 946 -16.97 -20.74 13.86
N LEU A 947 -16.01 -21.56 14.29
CA LEU A 947 -15.99 -23.01 14.09
C LEU A 947 -17.21 -23.74 14.69
N LYS A 948 -17.72 -23.27 15.83
CA LYS A 948 -18.90 -23.88 16.48
C LYS A 948 -20.19 -23.57 15.75
N VAL A 949 -20.31 -22.38 15.14
CA VAL A 949 -21.51 -21.95 14.43
C VAL A 949 -21.48 -22.42 12.97
N MET A 950 -20.31 -22.46 12.34
CA MET A 950 -20.09 -22.94 10.96
C MET A 950 -19.54 -24.35 10.95
N LEU A 951 -20.43 -25.34 11.00
CA LEU A 951 -20.08 -26.76 10.97
C LEU A 951 -19.69 -27.28 9.56
N THR A 952 -19.93 -26.49 8.50
CA THR A 952 -19.61 -26.88 7.13
C THR A 952 -18.11 -27.08 6.89
N ASP A 953 -17.73 -27.89 5.88
CA ASP A 953 -16.33 -28.14 5.46
C ASP A 953 -15.60 -26.91 4.90
N GLN A 954 -16.17 -25.70 5.01
CA GLN A 954 -15.61 -24.50 4.43
C GLN A 954 -14.39 -23.97 5.19
N ILE A 955 -14.38 -24.09 6.53
CA ILE A 955 -13.21 -23.70 7.33
C ILE A 955 -12.20 -24.85 7.27
N SER A 956 -11.07 -24.60 6.61
CA SER A 956 -9.98 -25.56 6.40
C SER A 956 -8.86 -25.40 7.43
N VAL A 957 -8.07 -26.46 7.63
CA VAL A 957 -6.87 -26.38 8.48
C VAL A 957 -5.84 -25.38 7.95
N GLY A 958 -5.75 -25.22 6.62
CA GLY A 958 -4.85 -24.27 5.99
C GLY A 958 -5.22 -22.82 6.27
N LEU A 959 -6.52 -22.52 6.42
CA LEU A 959 -6.95 -21.21 6.90
C LEU A 959 -6.54 -21.01 8.37
N ILE A 960 -6.85 -21.95 9.26
CA ILE A 960 -6.54 -21.85 10.70
C ILE A 960 -5.04 -21.63 10.94
N ALA A 961 -4.18 -22.40 10.25
CA ALA A 961 -2.72 -22.30 10.38
C ALA A 961 -2.15 -20.93 9.97
N ARG A 962 -2.85 -20.17 9.13
CA ARG A 962 -2.43 -18.84 8.65
C ARG A 962 -2.96 -17.67 9.48
N LEU A 963 -3.88 -17.91 10.42
CA LEU A 963 -4.46 -16.86 11.26
C LEU A 963 -3.57 -16.45 12.43
N TYR A 964 -2.61 -17.29 12.79
CA TYR A 964 -1.83 -17.15 14.02
C TYR A 964 -0.34 -16.90 13.77
N ASP A 965 0.27 -16.07 14.61
CA ASP A 965 1.72 -15.87 14.62
C ASP A 965 2.41 -17.05 15.33
N LEU A 966 2.86 -18.05 14.55
CA LEU A 966 3.56 -19.23 15.07
C LEU A 966 4.96 -18.96 15.65
N ARG A 967 5.52 -17.75 15.47
CA ARG A 967 6.78 -17.37 16.14
C ARG A 967 6.56 -17.14 17.63
N THR A 968 5.34 -16.80 18.03
CA THR A 968 4.96 -16.59 19.43
C THR A 968 4.41 -17.88 20.06
N SER A 969 4.70 -18.11 21.35
CA SER A 969 4.17 -19.25 22.09
C SER A 969 2.63 -19.21 22.18
N CYS A 970 2.07 -18.02 22.41
CA CYS A 970 0.62 -17.81 22.44
C CYS A 970 -0.04 -18.13 21.10
N GLY A 971 0.57 -17.73 19.98
CA GLY A 971 0.05 -18.03 18.65
C GLY A 971 0.06 -19.53 18.33
N ARG A 972 1.13 -20.26 18.71
CA ARG A 972 1.18 -21.72 18.57
C ARG A 972 0.09 -22.42 19.40
N GLN A 973 -0.09 -22.01 20.65
CA GLN A 973 -1.13 -22.57 21.52
C GLN A 973 -2.54 -22.33 20.98
N ALA A 974 -2.83 -21.12 20.49
CA ALA A 974 -4.12 -20.79 19.90
C ALA A 974 -4.39 -21.57 18.60
N ALA A 975 -3.37 -21.68 17.72
CA ALA A 975 -3.47 -22.45 16.50
C ALA A 975 -3.82 -23.92 16.77
N ILE A 976 -3.14 -24.55 17.73
CA ILE A 976 -3.43 -25.94 18.11
C ILE A 976 -4.83 -26.07 18.70
N ALA A 977 -5.23 -25.19 19.62
CA ALA A 977 -6.57 -25.24 20.22
C ALA A 977 -7.70 -25.19 19.17
N ASP A 978 -7.55 -24.38 18.13
CA ASP A 978 -8.56 -24.32 17.05
C ASP A 978 -8.46 -25.50 16.08
N LEU A 979 -7.25 -25.97 15.75
CA LEU A 979 -7.06 -27.18 14.92
C LEU A 979 -7.66 -28.41 15.60
N THR A 980 -7.49 -28.55 16.92
CA THR A 980 -8.04 -29.67 17.70
C THR A 980 -9.56 -29.56 17.82
N LEU A 981 -10.09 -28.35 18.02
CA LEU A 981 -11.54 -28.11 17.97
C LEU A 981 -12.13 -28.49 16.61
N TRP A 982 -11.53 -28.01 15.52
CA TRP A 982 -11.92 -28.35 14.14
C TRP A 982 -11.95 -29.87 13.94
N ARG A 983 -10.88 -30.56 14.33
CA ARG A 983 -10.75 -32.02 14.20
C ARG A 983 -11.83 -32.77 14.98
N ASN A 984 -12.11 -32.33 16.21
CA ASN A 984 -13.14 -32.95 17.05
C ASN A 984 -14.55 -32.73 16.50
N LEU A 985 -14.83 -31.58 15.88
CA LEU A 985 -16.10 -31.32 15.21
C LEU A 985 -16.28 -32.25 13.99
N LYS A 986 -15.26 -32.35 13.14
CA LYS A 986 -15.31 -33.22 11.94
C LYS A 986 -15.52 -34.70 12.28
N LEU A 987 -14.88 -35.19 13.34
CA LEU A 987 -15.06 -36.57 13.77
C LEU A 987 -16.44 -36.84 14.39
N LYS A 988 -17.05 -35.83 15.04
CA LYS A 988 -18.43 -35.95 15.52
C LYS A 988 -19.40 -36.10 14.37
N GLU A 989 -19.24 -35.31 13.30
CA GLU A 989 -20.08 -35.43 12.10
C GLU A 989 -19.99 -36.83 11.47
N GLN A 990 -18.77 -37.35 11.34
CA GLN A 990 -18.55 -38.71 10.82
C GLN A 990 -19.14 -39.79 11.73
N SER A 991 -19.18 -39.58 13.05
CA SER A 991 -19.78 -40.52 14.00
C SER A 991 -21.31 -40.51 14.03
N ILE A 992 -21.97 -39.47 13.50
CA ILE A 992 -23.44 -39.38 13.41
C ILE A 992 -23.97 -40.07 12.13
N HIS A 993 -23.08 -40.37 11.17
CA HIS A 993 -23.40 -41.11 9.94
C HIS A 993 -23.18 -42.63 10.03
N LEU A 994 -22.81 -43.14 11.21
CA LEU A 994 -22.75 -44.56 11.58
C LEU A 994 -23.85 -44.84 12.62
#